data_AF-D3BQJ5-F1
#
_entry.id   AF-D3BQJ5-F1
#
_cell.length_a   1.000
_cell.length_b   1.000
_cell.length_c   1.000
_cell.angle_alpha   90.00
_cell.angle_beta   90.00
_cell.angle_gamma   90.00
#
_symmetry.space_group_name_H-M   'P 1'
#
loop_
_entity.id
_entity.type
_entity.pdbx_description
1 polymer ?
#
loop_
_entity_poly.entity_id
_entity_poly.type
_entity_poly.pdbx_seq_one_letter_code
_entity_poly.pdbx_strand_id
1 'polypeptide(L)'
;MLINVGGNKRSYSLNNKRILFLVLFLIVFLFISVGVFVRYGEIWRMYSIETQQVEINLYNSVVKEKRTLFVLGSTEWGERSDLEATYSCGREDGSVTTEWTHDKSRLAEASGVLYFGSDISKPGHFNPIPLASDSMVRVYMNLESLGSEFSGCLKRESCYSYFNWTIGAIDGFNDIVIKYFSKSQFEEFYTAEVANPFDAKKLLEKKRLYPENVVAWMCSQCENFTVYGFPPTDRGNFMERFMKHIHVDSYGTCLNNKQLPAGGHRKEDNAQAIKLDLISKYKFYMALENHNCFGYISEKVFQCLVSGVVPVYMGHDSTFDLLPPGSFINGKAFNSTKSLADYLTYLNNNDEEYLKYFKWREDLQAAGCCKGEKDKRLNRKYYPVPKSFEDIPKQPIPCPCEDVSLCQPLSIPFPREEFLGFAVTAADYTIYDWEHLTTIVLFEEPDPQMICIAHKNNVRLSIGSEFPFDHLGDGNFTQQWIQGYIQVLKNNYYDGINFVNMFINQDFEYVISENQSILSGLYTGVVAQTTFEMKKVNPFYQISVDVPFSPSCIYDRCYDYFGIAQASDILLVMDYDMNLSPDLAQANSPLPNVASGLTNYTDLLIPREKIVMAFPWYGYDYQCINNMTLQQTECIIDPDGTLQRYFFDINEIMMNQSLQSTGELWNDPTSSPFFNYFNSTTNSVHQVWYDNAESIALKVQYSRKLGVGGVGVWTIDYVSPSTQPSLSQMMWDAMNSFFQ
;
A
#
# COMPACT_ATOMS: atom_id res chain seq x y z
N MET A 1 95.73 -8.13 40.25
CA MET A 1 96.21 -9.42 40.81
C MET A 1 95.14 -9.91 41.77
N LEU A 2 94.54 -11.07 41.47
CA LEU A 2 93.86 -11.99 42.39
C LEU A 2 92.70 -11.40 43.21
N ILE A 3 91.46 -11.88 43.08
CA ILE A 3 91.05 -13.21 43.52
C ILE A 3 89.87 -13.67 42.65
N ASN A 4 89.98 -14.89 42.14
CA ASN A 4 88.91 -15.66 41.54
C ASN A 4 88.66 -16.88 42.46
N VAL A 5 87.44 -17.42 42.40
CA VAL A 5 86.93 -18.71 42.92
C VAL A 5 85.76 -18.51 43.88
N GLY A 6 84.59 -19.01 43.46
CA GLY A 6 83.42 -19.13 44.31
C GLY A 6 82.13 -19.17 43.50
N GLY A 7 81.96 -20.21 42.69
CA GLY A 7 80.68 -20.50 42.06
C GLY A 7 79.60 -20.71 43.13
N ASN A 8 78.47 -20.01 42.97
CA ASN A 8 77.23 -20.48 43.56
C ASN A 8 76.04 -20.03 42.72
N LYS A 9 75.24 -21.03 42.36
CA LYS A 9 73.94 -20.92 41.68
C LYS A 9 73.10 -19.84 42.34
N ARG A 10 72.85 -18.73 41.64
CA ARG A 10 71.65 -17.93 41.90
C ARG A 10 70.53 -18.44 41.01
N SER A 11 69.67 -19.23 41.65
CA SER A 11 68.22 -19.25 41.43
C SER A 11 67.77 -18.06 40.57
N TYR A 12 67.55 -18.31 39.27
CA TYR A 12 66.65 -17.47 38.49
C TYR A 12 65.26 -17.77 39.04
N SER A 13 64.87 -16.98 40.04
CA SER A 13 63.65 -17.22 40.80
C SER A 13 62.45 -17.28 39.85
N LEU A 14 61.46 -18.11 40.20
CA LEU A 14 60.15 -18.20 39.55
C LEU A 14 59.51 -16.82 39.28
N ASN A 15 59.95 -15.76 39.95
CA ASN A 15 59.51 -14.40 39.68
C ASN A 15 59.90 -13.91 38.28
N ASN A 16 61.06 -14.21 37.72
CA ASN A 16 61.45 -13.60 36.44
C ASN A 16 60.66 -14.16 35.25
N LYS A 17 60.26 -15.44 35.28
CA LYS A 17 59.36 -16.01 34.26
C LYS A 17 57.91 -15.55 34.43
N ARG A 18 57.44 -15.38 35.68
CA ARG A 18 56.12 -14.78 35.96
C ARG A 18 56.07 -13.31 35.59
N ILE A 19 57.15 -12.56 35.82
CA ILE A 19 57.28 -11.16 35.43
C ILE A 19 57.32 -11.06 33.90
N LEU A 20 58.06 -11.91 33.20
CA LEU A 20 58.07 -11.91 31.73
C LEU A 20 56.70 -12.27 31.13
N PHE A 21 55.98 -13.22 31.73
CA PHE A 21 54.63 -13.59 31.32
C PHE A 21 53.60 -12.49 31.63
N LEU A 22 53.72 -11.81 32.79
CA LEU A 22 52.92 -10.65 33.15
C LEU A 22 53.21 -9.46 32.22
N VAL A 23 54.45 -9.24 31.82
CA VAL A 23 54.84 -8.17 30.89
C VAL A 23 54.32 -8.47 29.48
N LEU A 24 54.43 -9.71 28.99
CA LEU A 24 53.85 -10.11 27.72
C LEU A 24 52.31 -10.05 27.73
N PHE A 25 51.68 -10.46 28.82
CA PHE A 25 50.23 -10.36 28.99
C PHE A 25 49.78 -8.90 29.07
N LEU A 26 50.51 -8.03 29.77
CA LEU A 26 50.25 -6.59 29.82
C LEU A 26 50.47 -5.91 28.47
N ILE A 27 51.47 -6.32 27.68
CA ILE A 27 51.69 -5.78 26.33
C ILE A 27 50.57 -6.21 25.39
N VAL A 28 50.16 -7.48 25.40
CA VAL A 28 49.02 -7.96 24.59
C VAL A 28 47.71 -7.31 25.04
N PHE A 29 47.51 -7.15 26.35
CA PHE A 29 46.35 -6.43 26.89
C PHE A 29 46.41 -4.94 26.55
N LEU A 30 47.59 -4.31 26.48
CA LEU A 30 47.76 -2.93 26.00
C LEU A 30 47.48 -2.82 24.50
N PHE A 31 47.89 -3.78 23.68
CA PHE A 31 47.61 -3.75 22.24
C PHE A 31 46.13 -4.02 21.94
N ILE A 32 45.47 -4.89 22.71
CA ILE A 32 44.03 -5.11 22.61
C ILE A 32 43.28 -3.89 23.17
N SER A 33 43.70 -3.31 24.29
CA SER A 33 43.02 -2.14 24.87
C SER A 33 43.24 -0.87 24.06
N VAL A 34 44.41 -0.66 23.44
CA VAL A 34 44.67 0.45 22.50
C VAL A 34 43.98 0.20 21.16
N GLY A 35 43.90 -1.05 20.67
CA GLY A 35 43.10 -1.39 19.48
C GLY A 35 41.59 -1.20 19.69
N VAL A 36 41.10 -1.45 20.91
CA VAL A 36 39.71 -1.17 21.32
C VAL A 36 39.52 0.34 21.58
N PHE A 37 40.46 1.05 22.22
CA PHE A 37 40.36 2.49 22.45
C PHE A 37 40.47 3.33 21.17
N VAL A 38 41.25 2.90 20.18
CA VAL A 38 41.30 3.58 18.87
C VAL A 38 40.01 3.35 18.09
N ARG A 39 39.39 2.16 18.17
CA ARG A 39 38.06 1.92 17.57
C ARG A 39 36.93 2.65 18.30
N TYR A 40 36.98 2.79 19.62
CA TYR A 40 35.97 3.54 20.38
C TYR A 40 36.21 5.05 20.39
N GLY A 41 37.45 5.51 20.24
CA GLY A 41 37.80 6.93 20.20
C GLY A 41 37.37 7.63 18.90
N GLU A 42 37.37 6.93 17.77
CA GLU A 42 36.80 7.46 16.52
C GLU A 42 35.27 7.48 16.53
N ILE A 43 34.63 6.58 17.31
CA ILE A 43 33.18 6.60 17.52
C ILE A 43 32.77 7.70 18.52
N TRP A 44 33.57 7.98 19.55
CA TRP A 44 33.28 9.03 20.54
C TRP A 44 33.49 10.46 20.03
N ARG A 45 34.43 10.69 19.11
CA ARG A 45 34.59 11.99 18.44
C ARG A 45 33.42 12.36 17.51
N MET A 46 32.60 11.38 17.15
CA MET A 46 31.40 11.58 16.34
C MET A 46 30.21 12.12 17.16
N TYR A 47 30.25 12.08 18.50
CA TYR A 47 29.13 12.44 19.38
C TYR A 47 29.46 13.46 20.48
N SER A 48 30.67 14.01 20.54
CA SER A 48 30.98 15.11 21.46
C SER A 48 30.67 16.47 20.83
N ILE A 49 29.58 17.10 21.28
CA ILE A 49 29.32 18.53 21.08
C ILE A 49 30.41 19.31 21.82
N GLU A 50 31.37 19.86 21.09
CA GLU A 50 32.17 20.99 21.56
C GLU A 50 31.64 22.23 20.83
N THR A 51 30.94 23.08 21.59
CA THR A 51 30.50 24.40 21.17
C THR A 51 31.73 25.24 20.81
N GLN A 52 32.06 25.32 19.52
CA GLN A 52 32.96 26.37 19.03
C GLN A 52 32.15 27.65 18.88
N GLN A 53 32.30 28.54 19.88
CA GLN A 53 32.02 29.96 19.73
C GLN A 53 32.83 30.48 18.54
N VAL A 54 32.14 30.78 17.44
CA VAL A 54 32.67 31.66 16.40
C VAL A 54 31.97 33.01 16.58
N GLU A 55 32.69 33.94 17.19
CA GLU A 55 32.33 35.35 17.15
C GLU A 55 32.40 35.85 15.70
N ILE A 56 31.24 36.19 15.14
CA ILE A 56 31.15 37.15 14.03
C ILE A 56 30.22 38.28 14.48
N ASN A 57 30.84 39.38 14.88
CA ASN A 57 30.18 40.65 15.06
C ASN A 57 29.84 41.28 13.70
N LEU A 58 28.65 41.90 13.62
CA LEU A 58 28.16 42.94 12.70
C LEU A 58 27.03 42.53 11.72
N TYR A 59 25.79 42.55 12.21
CA TYR A 59 24.83 43.61 11.84
C TYR A 59 23.63 43.62 12.80
N ASN A 60 23.47 44.71 13.54
CA ASN A 60 22.25 44.99 14.30
C ASN A 60 21.12 45.32 13.33
N SER A 61 20.17 44.40 13.17
CA SER A 61 18.79 44.74 12.83
C SER A 61 17.83 43.71 13.41
N VAL A 62 17.24 44.07 14.55
CA VAL A 62 15.99 43.58 15.16
C VAL A 62 15.24 42.52 14.32
N VAL A 63 15.48 41.25 14.64
CA VAL A 63 14.47 40.19 14.44
C VAL A 63 14.09 39.73 15.84
N LYS A 64 12.90 40.11 16.31
CA LYS A 64 12.33 39.54 17.53
C LYS A 64 12.19 38.03 17.29
N GLU A 65 12.87 37.21 18.10
CA GLU A 65 12.66 35.77 18.16
C GLU A 65 11.15 35.49 18.30
N LYS A 66 10.57 34.72 17.37
CA LYS A 66 9.19 34.24 17.50
C LYS A 66 9.24 32.92 18.25
N ARG A 67 9.16 32.99 19.58
CA ARG A 67 9.04 31.80 20.44
C ARG A 67 7.59 31.33 20.48
N THR A 68 7.37 30.03 20.29
CA THR A 68 6.05 29.38 20.38
C THR A 68 6.08 28.35 21.51
N LEU A 69 5.17 28.46 22.48
CA LEU A 69 5.11 27.55 23.63
C LEU A 69 3.87 26.67 23.53
N PHE A 70 4.01 25.38 23.77
CA PHE A 70 2.91 24.44 23.90
C PHE A 70 2.91 23.78 25.28
N VAL A 71 1.74 23.75 25.92
CA VAL A 71 1.54 22.98 27.15
C VAL A 71 1.06 21.58 26.80
N LEU A 72 1.63 20.56 27.42
CA LEU A 72 1.19 19.18 27.25
C LEU A 72 -0.07 18.94 28.09
N GLY A 73 -1.17 18.69 27.41
CA GLY A 73 -2.49 18.42 27.96
C GLY A 73 -2.58 17.09 28.72
N SER A 74 -1.83 16.10 28.25
CA SER A 74 -1.68 14.77 28.84
C SER A 74 -0.21 14.32 28.90
N THR A 75 0.03 13.15 29.48
CA THR A 75 1.35 12.50 29.63
C THR A 75 1.41 11.30 28.72
N GLU A 76 2.36 11.22 27.80
CA GLU A 76 2.47 10.11 26.85
C GLU A 76 2.57 8.76 27.58
N TRP A 77 1.51 7.93 27.51
CA TRP A 77 1.41 6.64 28.21
C TRP A 77 1.39 6.72 29.74
N GLY A 78 1.07 7.89 30.30
CA GLY A 78 1.18 8.13 31.75
C GLY A 78 2.59 8.52 32.21
N GLU A 79 3.55 8.70 31.29
CA GLU A 79 4.94 9.11 31.55
C GLU A 79 5.20 10.50 30.94
N ARG A 80 6.28 11.19 31.37
CA ARG A 80 6.65 12.48 30.75
C ARG A 80 7.15 12.22 29.33
N SER A 81 6.72 13.05 28.38
CA SER A 81 7.15 12.89 26.98
C SER A 81 8.58 13.40 26.80
N ASP A 82 9.36 12.70 25.98
CA ASP A 82 10.70 13.15 25.54
C ASP A 82 10.63 14.47 24.74
N LEU A 83 9.43 14.85 24.29
CA LEU A 83 9.16 16.15 23.67
C LEU A 83 9.39 17.35 24.61
N GLU A 84 9.59 17.15 25.93
CA GLU A 84 9.89 18.21 26.91
C GLU A 84 11.22 18.97 26.63
N ALA A 85 12.05 18.50 25.69
CA ALA A 85 13.22 19.23 25.22
C ALA A 85 12.88 20.48 24.39
N THR A 86 13.78 21.46 24.34
CA THR A 86 13.67 22.59 23.40
C THR A 86 13.88 22.05 21.98
N TYR A 87 12.81 21.95 21.19
CA TYR A 87 12.92 21.61 19.78
C TYR A 87 12.99 22.91 18.97
N SER A 88 14.08 23.11 18.24
CA SER A 88 14.16 24.14 17.21
C SER A 88 13.43 23.65 15.95
N CYS A 89 12.10 23.56 15.99
CA CYS A 89 11.32 23.50 14.75
C CYS A 89 10.98 24.93 14.32
N GLY A 90 11.40 25.31 13.11
CA GLY A 90 11.48 26.69 12.67
C GLY A 90 12.47 26.84 11.51
N ARG A 91 12.63 28.06 10.97
CA ARG A 91 13.62 28.32 9.91
C ARG A 91 15.02 27.88 10.37
N GLU A 92 15.82 27.36 9.44
CA GLU A 92 17.22 26.92 9.67
C GLU A 92 18.12 28.03 10.25
N ASP A 93 17.68 29.29 10.20
CA ASP A 93 18.36 30.45 10.78
C ASP A 93 18.12 30.65 12.30
N GLY A 94 17.33 29.79 12.95
CA GLY A 94 17.05 29.86 14.39
C GLY A 94 16.04 30.94 14.81
N SER A 95 15.37 31.60 13.87
CA SER A 95 14.42 32.70 14.15
C SER A 95 13.11 32.29 14.83
N VAL A 96 12.81 30.98 14.90
CA VAL A 96 11.63 30.39 15.55
C VAL A 96 12.06 29.20 16.40
N THR A 97 11.66 29.20 17.68
CA THR A 97 11.91 28.12 18.64
C THR A 97 10.60 27.65 19.25
N THR A 98 10.40 26.32 19.33
CA THR A 98 9.22 25.72 19.94
C THR A 98 9.60 25.08 21.28
N GLU A 99 8.90 25.48 22.32
CA GLU A 99 9.05 24.93 23.66
C GLU A 99 7.83 24.09 24.02
N TRP A 100 8.07 22.95 24.69
CA TRP A 100 7.01 22.10 25.23
C TRP A 100 7.16 22.01 26.74
N THR A 101 6.05 22.05 27.48
CA THR A 101 6.09 21.93 28.94
C THR A 101 4.86 21.24 29.51
N HIS A 102 5.04 20.46 30.57
CA HIS A 102 3.93 19.98 31.39
C HIS A 102 3.48 21.00 32.45
N ASP A 103 4.18 22.14 32.58
CA ASP A 103 3.85 23.17 33.55
C ASP A 103 2.60 23.96 33.13
N LYS A 104 1.44 23.52 33.63
CA LYS A 104 0.15 24.14 33.38
C LYS A 104 0.04 25.57 33.90
N SER A 105 0.94 26.02 34.79
CA SER A 105 0.95 27.42 35.23
C SER A 105 1.31 28.39 34.09
N ARG A 106 1.97 27.87 33.05
CA ARG A 106 2.39 28.62 31.85
C ARG A 106 1.34 28.61 30.73
N LEU A 107 0.13 28.12 31.01
CA LEU A 107 -0.94 28.04 30.00
C LEU A 107 -1.31 29.41 29.43
N ALA A 108 -1.24 30.48 30.23
CA ALA A 108 -1.57 31.84 29.80
C ALA A 108 -0.57 32.43 28.79
N GLU A 109 0.66 31.92 28.74
CA GLU A 109 1.68 32.33 27.77
C GLU A 109 1.82 31.36 26.59
N ALA A 110 1.10 30.23 26.62
CA ALA A 110 1.19 29.20 25.60
C ALA A 110 0.39 29.55 24.34
N SER A 111 0.93 29.16 23.19
CA SER A 111 0.31 29.23 21.88
C SER A 111 -0.65 28.06 21.62
N GLY A 112 -0.54 26.96 22.35
CA GLY A 112 -1.47 25.83 22.23
C GLY A 112 -1.29 24.76 23.30
N VAL A 113 -2.14 23.74 23.22
CA VAL A 113 -2.13 22.56 24.11
C VAL A 113 -2.06 21.29 23.27
N LEU A 114 -1.09 20.41 23.52
CA LEU A 114 -0.93 19.14 22.81
C LEU A 114 -1.39 17.95 23.65
N TYR A 115 -2.15 17.04 23.05
CA TYR A 115 -2.65 15.83 23.68
C TYR A 115 -2.19 14.59 22.90
N PHE A 116 -1.79 13.53 23.61
CA PHE A 116 -1.40 12.27 22.99
C PHE A 116 -2.60 11.33 22.85
N GLY A 117 -2.73 10.68 21.69
CA GLY A 117 -3.79 9.71 21.40
C GLY A 117 -3.82 8.54 22.39
N SER A 118 -2.64 8.12 22.86
CA SER A 118 -2.43 7.12 23.91
C SER A 118 -3.26 7.36 25.17
N ASP A 119 -3.51 8.62 25.50
CA ASP A 119 -4.13 9.03 26.77
C ASP A 119 -5.60 9.40 26.58
N ILE A 120 -6.05 9.58 25.33
CA ILE A 120 -7.43 9.95 25.00
C ILE A 120 -8.29 8.72 24.71
N SER A 121 -7.68 7.62 24.25
CA SER A 121 -8.40 6.43 23.79
C SER A 121 -9.18 5.68 24.87
N LYS A 122 -8.82 5.85 26.16
CA LYS A 122 -9.49 5.17 27.28
C LYS A 122 -10.65 5.99 27.84
N PRO A 123 -11.88 5.43 27.97
CA PRO A 123 -13.01 6.13 28.60
C PRO A 123 -12.65 6.66 29.99
N GLY A 124 -12.86 7.96 30.23
CA GLY A 124 -12.57 8.63 31.51
C GLY A 124 -11.20 9.31 31.61
N HIS A 125 -10.33 9.19 30.60
CA HIS A 125 -9.01 9.85 30.60
C HIS A 125 -8.93 11.16 29.80
N PHE A 126 -10.01 11.55 29.12
CA PHE A 126 -10.07 12.82 28.40
C PHE A 126 -10.66 13.93 29.28
N ASN A 127 -9.79 14.70 29.93
CA ASN A 127 -10.14 15.93 30.64
C ASN A 127 -9.54 17.14 29.91
N PRO A 128 -10.30 17.79 29.01
CA PRO A 128 -9.80 18.91 28.25
C PRO A 128 -9.38 20.08 29.14
N ILE A 129 -8.21 20.64 28.89
CA ILE A 129 -7.75 21.89 29.51
C ILE A 129 -8.54 23.06 28.92
N PRO A 130 -9.19 23.90 29.75
CA PRO A 130 -9.79 25.15 29.29
C PRO A 130 -8.72 26.06 28.70
N LEU A 131 -8.96 26.61 27.50
CA LEU A 131 -7.99 27.51 26.86
C LEU A 131 -7.94 28.85 27.59
N ALA A 132 -6.76 29.45 27.70
CA ALA A 132 -6.57 30.77 28.30
C ALA A 132 -6.90 31.92 27.32
N SER A 133 -6.99 31.63 26.03
CA SER A 133 -7.35 32.56 24.95
C SER A 133 -7.95 31.81 23.77
N ASP A 134 -8.86 32.45 23.02
CA ASP A 134 -9.43 31.91 21.77
C ASP A 134 -8.40 31.77 20.65
N SER A 135 -7.24 32.40 20.78
CA SER A 135 -6.11 32.27 19.84
C SER A 135 -5.27 31.01 20.04
N MET A 136 -5.50 30.24 21.12
CA MET A 136 -4.75 29.02 21.39
C MET A 136 -5.28 27.86 20.54
N VAL A 137 -4.37 27.02 20.04
CA VAL A 137 -4.73 25.83 19.28
C VAL A 137 -4.68 24.56 20.14
N ARG A 138 -5.63 23.65 19.93
CA ARG A 138 -5.57 22.29 20.47
C ARG A 138 -4.98 21.35 19.45
N VAL A 139 -3.96 20.62 19.87
CA VAL A 139 -3.21 19.72 19.00
C VAL A 139 -3.43 18.28 19.47
N TYR A 140 -3.86 17.41 18.58
CA TYR A 140 -3.94 15.97 18.83
C TYR A 140 -2.75 15.27 18.17
N MET A 141 -1.95 14.52 18.92
CA MET A 141 -0.81 13.77 18.38
C MET A 141 -1.03 12.27 18.50
N ASN A 142 -0.96 11.56 17.38
CA ASN A 142 -1.01 10.11 17.33
C ASN A 142 -0.17 9.57 16.17
N LEU A 143 0.89 8.85 16.51
CA LEU A 143 1.73 8.18 15.52
C LEU A 143 1.27 6.73 15.24
N GLU A 144 0.38 6.18 16.05
CA GLU A 144 -0.08 4.80 15.90
C GLU A 144 -1.05 4.63 14.72
N SER A 145 -1.06 3.42 14.15
CA SER A 145 -1.94 3.03 13.04
C SER A 145 -3.43 3.26 13.34
N LEU A 146 -4.26 3.48 12.31
CA LEU A 146 -5.72 3.61 12.49
C LEU A 146 -6.34 2.38 13.16
N GLY A 147 -5.84 1.17 12.90
CA GLY A 147 -6.29 -0.04 13.59
C GLY A 147 -6.03 -0.05 15.11
N SER A 148 -5.07 0.75 15.59
CA SER A 148 -4.70 0.83 17.00
C SER A 148 -5.84 1.33 17.90
N GLU A 149 -5.92 0.80 19.12
CA GLU A 149 -6.80 1.33 20.17
C GLU A 149 -6.47 2.80 20.50
N PHE A 150 -5.20 3.20 20.38
CA PHE A 150 -4.71 4.55 20.66
C PHE A 150 -5.15 5.58 19.61
N SER A 151 -5.66 5.12 18.47
CA SER A 151 -6.23 5.94 17.42
C SER A 151 -7.74 6.20 17.62
N GLY A 152 -8.31 5.82 18.76
CA GLY A 152 -9.75 5.92 19.03
C GLY A 152 -10.35 7.34 18.93
N CYS A 153 -9.54 8.40 19.02
CA CYS A 153 -10.01 9.76 18.75
C CYS A 153 -10.20 10.03 17.25
N LEU A 154 -9.29 9.54 16.40
CA LEU A 154 -9.36 9.68 14.94
C LEU A 154 -10.58 8.97 14.34
N LYS A 155 -11.17 8.01 15.08
CA LYS A 155 -12.34 7.23 14.67
C LYS A 155 -13.68 7.88 15.03
N ARG A 156 -13.67 8.98 15.78
CA ARG A 156 -14.90 9.62 16.30
C ARG A 156 -14.87 11.08 15.92
N GLU A 157 -15.78 11.49 15.04
CA GLU A 157 -15.90 12.88 14.59
C GLU A 157 -15.98 13.84 15.79
N SER A 158 -16.77 13.52 16.81
CA SER A 158 -16.90 14.31 18.04
C SER A 158 -15.61 14.48 18.85
N CYS A 159 -14.65 13.56 18.71
CA CYS A 159 -13.33 13.68 19.32
C CYS A 159 -12.37 14.41 18.39
N TYR A 160 -12.35 14.04 17.10
CA TYR A 160 -11.49 14.65 16.09
C TYR A 160 -11.77 16.15 15.92
N SER A 161 -13.04 16.55 15.82
CA SER A 161 -13.49 17.93 15.64
C SER A 161 -13.21 18.83 16.85
N TYR A 162 -12.78 18.25 17.98
CA TYR A 162 -12.40 19.01 19.17
C TYR A 162 -11.03 19.70 19.01
N PHE A 163 -10.16 19.14 18.17
CA PHE A 163 -8.79 19.61 17.98
C PHE A 163 -8.68 20.52 16.76
N ASN A 164 -7.83 21.54 16.86
CA ASN A 164 -7.57 22.46 15.75
C ASN A 164 -6.56 21.86 14.77
N TRP A 165 -5.54 21.18 15.29
CA TRP A 165 -4.49 20.52 14.51
C TRP A 165 -4.30 19.08 14.95
N THR A 166 -3.90 18.25 14.02
CA THR A 166 -3.54 16.86 14.23
C THR A 166 -2.11 16.61 13.76
N ILE A 167 -1.36 15.89 14.57
CA ILE A 167 0.01 15.43 14.30
C ILE A 167 -0.03 13.91 14.19
N GLY A 168 0.43 13.36 13.08
CA GLY A 168 0.45 11.89 12.92
C GLY A 168 1.25 11.42 11.71
N ALA A 169 1.26 10.10 11.50
CA ALA A 169 2.11 9.48 10.49
C ALA A 169 1.51 9.43 9.07
N ILE A 170 0.24 9.82 8.91
CA ILE A 170 -0.52 9.62 7.67
C ILE A 170 -0.63 10.94 6.90
N ASP A 171 0.03 11.00 5.74
CA ASP A 171 -0.02 12.14 4.83
C ASP A 171 -1.43 12.34 4.26
N GLY A 172 -1.90 13.59 4.17
CA GLY A 172 -3.27 13.96 3.77
C GLY A 172 -4.35 13.69 4.82
N PHE A 173 -4.05 12.98 5.90
CA PHE A 173 -5.00 12.73 7.01
C PHE A 173 -4.67 13.56 8.25
N ASN A 174 -3.40 13.86 8.49
CA ASN A 174 -2.95 14.71 9.59
C ASN A 174 -2.50 16.09 9.10
N ASP A 175 -2.84 17.15 9.86
CA ASP A 175 -2.45 18.54 9.54
C ASP A 175 -0.92 18.72 9.53
N ILE A 176 -0.24 17.96 10.39
CA ILE A 176 1.22 17.91 10.49
C ILE A 176 1.64 16.44 10.44
N VAL A 177 2.42 16.11 9.41
CA VAL A 177 2.90 14.74 9.22
C VAL A 177 4.24 14.57 9.93
N ILE A 178 4.31 13.63 10.87
CA ILE A 178 5.55 13.17 11.48
C ILE A 178 5.71 11.70 11.17
N LYS A 179 6.79 11.35 10.49
CA LYS A 179 7.14 9.96 10.20
C LYS A 179 8.00 9.41 11.34
N TYR A 180 7.92 8.11 11.61
CA TYR A 180 8.83 7.41 12.52
C TYR A 180 10.31 7.52 12.11
N PHE A 181 10.55 8.00 10.89
CA PHE A 181 11.86 8.28 10.38
C PHE A 181 12.08 9.79 10.24
N SER A 182 13.02 10.34 11.00
CA SER A 182 13.34 11.77 10.92
C SER A 182 14.36 12.06 9.81
N LYS A 183 14.29 13.27 9.24
CA LYS A 183 15.30 13.79 8.31
C LYS A 183 16.71 13.69 8.92
N SER A 184 16.86 14.00 10.21
CA SER A 184 18.15 13.94 10.91
C SER A 184 18.74 12.52 10.97
N GLN A 185 17.92 11.51 11.23
CA GLN A 185 18.37 10.10 11.23
C GLN A 185 18.79 9.65 9.83
N PHE A 186 18.13 10.13 8.77
CA PHE A 186 18.57 9.87 7.40
C PHE A 186 19.90 10.55 7.10
N GLU A 187 20.04 11.82 7.48
CA GLU A 187 21.26 12.59 7.22
C GLU A 187 22.45 12.00 7.94
N GLU A 188 22.26 11.49 9.16
CA GLU A 188 23.29 10.75 9.90
C GLU A 188 23.68 9.45 9.18
N PHE A 189 22.69 8.65 8.76
CA PHE A 189 22.93 7.45 7.97
C PHE A 189 23.66 7.76 6.65
N TYR A 190 23.17 8.75 5.90
CA TYR A 190 23.73 9.18 4.63
C TYR A 190 25.17 9.67 4.80
N THR A 191 25.43 10.50 5.82
CA THR A 191 26.77 11.00 6.13
C THR A 191 27.71 9.84 6.49
N ALA A 192 27.23 8.88 7.29
CA ALA A 192 28.01 7.70 7.65
C ALA A 192 28.35 6.82 6.43
N GLU A 193 27.41 6.63 5.50
CA GLU A 193 27.64 5.90 4.26
C GLU A 193 28.58 6.65 3.30
N VAL A 194 28.51 7.98 3.22
CA VAL A 194 29.44 8.77 2.41
C VAL A 194 30.86 8.68 2.99
N ALA A 195 31.00 8.75 4.32
CA ALA A 195 32.29 8.63 4.99
C ALA A 195 32.86 7.20 4.90
N ASN A 196 32.01 6.19 4.99
CA ASN A 196 32.36 4.78 4.93
C ASN A 196 31.43 4.05 3.94
N PRO A 197 31.74 4.07 2.63
CA PRO A 197 30.89 3.48 1.60
C PRO A 197 30.56 2.01 1.85
N PHE A 198 29.35 1.64 1.47
CA PHE A 198 28.88 0.26 1.54
C PHE A 198 29.87 -0.72 0.92
N ASP A 199 30.24 -1.75 1.70
CA ASP A 199 31.17 -2.79 1.31
C ASP A 199 30.47 -4.16 1.44
N ALA A 200 30.02 -4.67 0.31
CA ALA A 200 29.33 -5.96 0.21
C ALA A 200 30.15 -7.12 0.79
N LYS A 201 31.49 -7.08 0.65
CA LYS A 201 32.36 -8.12 1.19
C LYS A 201 32.40 -8.06 2.71
N LYS A 202 32.57 -6.88 3.30
CA LYS A 202 32.52 -6.70 4.76
C LYS A 202 31.15 -7.06 5.33
N LEU A 203 30.06 -6.74 4.61
CA LEU A 203 28.72 -7.15 5.00
C LEU A 203 28.65 -8.68 5.10
N LEU A 204 29.03 -9.40 4.05
CA LEU A 204 29.00 -10.87 4.03
C LEU A 204 29.94 -11.48 5.06
N GLU A 205 31.15 -10.95 5.24
CA GLU A 205 32.09 -11.37 6.29
C GLU A 205 31.45 -11.24 7.68
N LYS A 206 30.76 -10.12 7.96
CA LYS A 206 30.02 -9.92 9.20
C LYS A 206 28.91 -10.95 9.37
N LYS A 207 28.12 -11.25 8.33
CA LYS A 207 27.06 -12.28 8.41
C LYS A 207 27.63 -13.69 8.64
N ARG A 208 28.77 -14.01 8.02
CA ARG A 208 29.45 -15.31 8.18
C ARG A 208 30.04 -15.54 9.57
N LEU A 209 30.25 -14.49 10.38
CA LEU A 209 30.60 -14.64 11.80
C LEU A 209 29.45 -15.21 12.63
N TYR A 210 28.22 -15.14 12.12
CA TYR A 210 27.00 -15.58 12.79
C TYR A 210 26.14 -16.46 11.87
N PRO A 211 26.65 -17.63 11.43
CA PRO A 211 25.99 -18.45 10.41
C PRO A 211 24.60 -18.97 10.83
N GLU A 212 24.37 -19.11 12.13
CA GLU A 212 23.07 -19.53 12.70
C GLU A 212 22.04 -18.38 12.74
N ASN A 213 22.48 -17.13 12.62
CA ASN A 213 21.62 -15.95 12.69
C ASN A 213 21.03 -15.63 11.31
N VAL A 214 20.05 -16.42 10.89
CA VAL A 214 19.42 -16.27 9.56
C VAL A 214 18.28 -15.24 9.59
N VAL A 215 17.27 -15.47 10.44
CA VAL A 215 16.08 -14.61 10.55
C VAL A 215 15.85 -14.20 12.01
N ALA A 216 15.57 -12.92 12.25
CA ALA A 216 15.13 -12.42 13.54
C ALA A 216 13.75 -11.77 13.49
N TRP A 217 13.03 -11.83 14.60
CA TRP A 217 11.81 -11.07 14.84
C TRP A 217 11.83 -10.51 16.26
N MET A 218 11.50 -9.24 16.45
CA MET A 218 11.37 -8.64 17.78
C MET A 218 10.00 -8.00 17.90
N CYS A 219 9.14 -8.55 18.73
CA CYS A 219 7.77 -8.10 18.87
C CYS A 219 7.26 -8.24 20.31
N SER A 220 6.48 -7.24 20.75
CA SER A 220 5.83 -7.25 22.05
C SER A 220 4.29 -7.28 21.98
N GLN A 221 3.73 -7.28 20.77
CA GLN A 221 2.29 -7.26 20.52
C GLN A 221 1.93 -8.37 19.54
N CYS A 222 1.43 -9.48 20.08
CA CYS A 222 1.34 -10.76 19.37
C CYS A 222 -0.07 -11.04 18.83
N GLU A 223 -1.08 -10.45 19.48
CA GLU A 223 -2.49 -10.79 19.30
C GLU A 223 -3.17 -10.02 18.16
N ASN A 224 -4.17 -10.68 17.59
CA ASN A 224 -5.14 -10.16 16.64
C ASN A 224 -6.11 -9.21 17.35
N PHE A 225 -5.89 -7.90 17.26
CA PHE A 225 -6.90 -6.95 17.68
C PHE A 225 -7.81 -6.63 16.50
N THR A 226 -9.00 -7.22 16.50
CA THR A 226 -10.10 -6.75 15.64
C THR A 226 -10.66 -5.48 16.26
N VAL A 227 -10.45 -4.33 15.62
CA VAL A 227 -11.02 -3.06 16.12
C VAL A 227 -11.73 -2.36 14.97
N TYR A 228 -13.07 -2.46 14.98
CA TYR A 228 -14.02 -1.70 14.15
C TYR A 228 -13.61 -1.55 12.67
N GLY A 229 -13.95 -2.54 11.85
CA GLY A 229 -13.92 -2.42 10.39
C GLY A 229 -12.53 -2.49 9.73
N PHE A 230 -11.46 -2.77 10.48
CA PHE A 230 -10.13 -3.06 9.92
C PHE A 230 -9.76 -4.53 10.15
N PRO A 231 -9.26 -5.24 9.12
CA PRO A 231 -8.83 -6.62 9.29
C PRO A 231 -7.65 -6.70 10.27
N PRO A 232 -7.68 -7.65 11.22
CA PRO A 232 -6.60 -7.82 12.21
C PRO A 232 -5.29 -8.19 11.51
N THR A 233 -4.14 -7.81 12.09
CA THR A 233 -2.87 -8.36 11.59
C THR A 233 -2.63 -9.74 12.19
N ASP A 234 -2.63 -10.76 11.34
CA ASP A 234 -2.36 -12.16 11.71
C ASP A 234 -0.87 -12.42 12.04
N ARG A 235 -0.16 -11.46 12.66
CA ARG A 235 1.31 -11.51 12.84
C ARG A 235 1.76 -12.68 13.68
N GLY A 236 1.07 -12.93 14.79
CA GLY A 236 1.37 -14.04 15.69
C GLY A 236 1.27 -15.37 14.95
N ASN A 237 0.10 -15.66 14.36
CA ASN A 237 -0.12 -16.94 13.69
C ASN A 237 0.69 -17.05 12.38
N PHE A 238 0.89 -15.96 11.64
CA PHE A 238 1.80 -15.93 10.50
C PHE A 238 3.20 -16.37 10.92
N MET A 239 3.73 -15.79 12.00
CA MET A 239 5.06 -16.13 12.51
C MET A 239 5.12 -17.57 13.02
N GLU A 240 4.08 -18.07 13.70
CA GLU A 240 4.02 -19.48 14.10
C GLU A 240 4.04 -20.44 12.90
N ARG A 241 3.28 -20.13 11.84
CA ARG A 241 3.29 -20.93 10.60
C ARG A 241 4.63 -20.83 9.87
N PHE A 242 5.23 -19.65 9.84
CA PHE A 242 6.51 -19.40 9.20
C PHE A 242 7.68 -20.09 9.91
N MET A 243 7.69 -20.07 11.24
CA MET A 243 8.72 -20.71 12.07
C MET A 243 8.73 -22.24 11.97
N LYS A 244 7.69 -22.87 11.40
CA LYS A 244 7.69 -24.30 11.06
C LYS A 244 8.59 -24.64 9.88
N HIS A 245 8.92 -23.66 9.04
CA HIS A 245 9.66 -23.87 7.78
C HIS A 245 11.08 -23.32 7.81
N ILE A 246 11.37 -22.37 8.71
CA ILE A 246 12.70 -21.80 8.91
C ILE A 246 12.89 -21.39 10.37
N HIS A 247 14.10 -21.58 10.90
CA HIS A 247 14.42 -21.12 12.25
C HIS A 247 14.39 -19.59 12.30
N VAL A 248 13.63 -19.04 13.25
CA VAL A 248 13.57 -17.61 13.54
C VAL A 248 13.90 -17.39 15.00
N ASP A 249 14.82 -16.47 15.26
CA ASP A 249 15.08 -15.99 16.61
C ASP A 249 14.07 -14.89 16.97
N SER A 250 13.10 -15.24 17.81
CA SER A 250 12.04 -14.37 18.29
C SER A 250 12.36 -13.80 19.66
N TYR A 251 12.51 -12.47 19.70
CA TYR A 251 12.76 -11.67 20.89
C TYR A 251 11.51 -10.85 21.29
N GLY A 252 11.46 -10.41 22.55
CA GLY A 252 10.33 -9.66 23.09
C GLY A 252 9.33 -10.59 23.78
N THR A 253 8.05 -10.23 23.81
CA THR A 253 7.03 -11.08 24.48
C THR A 253 6.41 -12.11 23.53
N CYS A 254 6.50 -11.92 22.22
CA CYS A 254 5.88 -12.80 21.22
C CYS A 254 6.76 -13.98 20.85
N LEU A 255 6.25 -15.21 21.03
CA LEU A 255 6.91 -16.52 20.81
C LEU A 255 8.21 -16.74 21.62
N ASN A 256 8.99 -15.68 21.88
CA ASN A 256 10.05 -15.52 22.86
C ASN A 256 10.95 -16.74 23.03
N ASN A 257 11.50 -17.23 21.92
CA ASN A 257 12.45 -18.35 21.94
C ASN A 257 13.90 -17.88 22.16
N LYS A 258 14.18 -16.56 22.15
CA LYS A 258 15.51 -16.00 22.40
C LYS A 258 15.43 -14.71 23.23
N GLN A 259 16.31 -14.60 24.22
CA GLN A 259 16.36 -13.45 25.12
C GLN A 259 17.22 -12.33 24.56
N LEU A 260 16.81 -11.08 24.82
CA LEU A 260 17.59 -9.90 24.46
C LEU A 260 18.92 -9.88 25.23
N PRO A 261 20.01 -9.35 24.63
CA PRO A 261 21.24 -9.06 25.35
C PRO A 261 20.99 -8.13 26.54
N ALA A 262 21.80 -8.26 27.60
CA ALA A 262 21.76 -7.35 28.74
C ALA A 262 21.91 -5.89 28.27
N GLY A 263 21.09 -4.98 28.80
CA GLY A 263 21.03 -3.60 28.29
C GLY A 263 19.99 -3.36 27.20
N GLY A 264 19.45 -4.43 26.59
CA GLY A 264 18.61 -4.34 25.40
C GLY A 264 17.12 -4.13 25.65
N HIS A 265 16.67 -4.05 26.91
CA HIS A 265 15.26 -3.81 27.20
C HIS A 265 14.87 -2.36 26.90
N ARG A 266 13.66 -2.15 26.36
CA ARG A 266 13.16 -0.85 25.84
C ARG A 266 13.34 0.37 26.77
N LYS A 267 13.43 0.17 28.09
CA LYS A 267 13.55 1.23 29.10
C LYS A 267 14.99 1.54 29.54
N GLU A 268 16.00 0.93 28.91
CA GLU A 268 17.41 1.15 29.24
C GLU A 268 18.06 2.17 28.30
N ASP A 269 18.97 3.00 28.81
CA ASP A 269 19.59 4.13 28.07
C ASP A 269 20.28 3.71 26.76
N ASN A 270 20.79 2.47 26.68
CA ASN A 270 21.50 1.94 25.51
C ASN A 270 20.68 0.94 24.68
N ALA A 271 19.37 0.80 24.96
CA ALA A 271 18.53 -0.24 24.36
C ALA A 271 18.50 -0.18 22.84
N GLN A 272 18.41 1.02 22.28
CA GLN A 272 18.35 1.23 20.83
C GLN A 272 19.65 0.80 20.13
N ALA A 273 20.81 1.19 20.68
CA ALA A 273 22.11 0.81 20.12
C ALA A 273 22.33 -0.71 20.18
N ILE A 274 21.97 -1.34 21.29
CA ILE A 274 22.06 -2.80 21.46
C ILE A 274 21.11 -3.53 20.50
N LYS A 275 19.89 -2.99 20.29
CA LYS A 275 18.93 -3.54 19.34
C LYS A 275 19.47 -3.51 17.91
N LEU A 276 20.00 -2.36 17.45
CA LEU A 276 20.56 -2.22 16.10
C LEU A 276 21.79 -3.12 15.91
N ASP A 277 22.70 -3.20 16.88
CA ASP A 277 23.84 -4.12 16.84
C ASP A 277 23.37 -5.58 16.73
N LEU A 278 22.35 -5.97 17.50
CA LEU A 278 21.79 -7.31 17.45
C LEU A 278 21.15 -7.61 16.08
N ILE A 279 20.30 -6.71 15.57
CA ILE A 279 19.67 -6.83 14.24
C ILE A 279 20.76 -7.03 13.18
N SER A 280 21.82 -6.23 13.24
CA SER A 280 22.91 -6.24 12.25
C SER A 280 23.65 -7.58 12.10
N LYS A 281 23.44 -8.53 13.02
CA LYS A 281 24.03 -9.89 12.98
C LYS A 281 23.21 -10.87 12.14
N TYR A 282 21.98 -10.54 11.76
CA TYR A 282 21.08 -11.40 10.97
C TYR A 282 21.12 -11.07 9.47
N LYS A 283 20.79 -12.02 8.60
CA LYS A 283 20.59 -11.74 7.16
C LYS A 283 19.22 -11.11 6.91
N PHE A 284 18.17 -11.63 7.57
CA PHE A 284 16.79 -11.17 7.42
C PHE A 284 16.17 -10.75 8.75
N TYR A 285 15.24 -9.81 8.70
CA TYR A 285 14.45 -9.40 9.85
C TYR A 285 12.98 -9.25 9.48
N MET A 286 12.08 -9.80 10.30
CA MET A 286 10.64 -9.75 10.08
C MET A 286 10.10 -8.37 10.52
N ALA A 287 9.99 -7.45 9.57
CA ALA A 287 9.48 -6.10 9.77
C ALA A 287 7.95 -6.07 9.55
N LEU A 288 7.21 -6.65 10.49
CA LEU A 288 5.75 -6.76 10.42
C LEU A 288 5.08 -5.56 11.12
N GLU A 289 4.27 -4.79 10.39
CA GLU A 289 3.61 -3.60 10.94
C GLU A 289 2.49 -3.96 11.92
N ASN A 290 2.24 -3.07 12.89
CA ASN A 290 1.17 -3.28 13.86
C ASN A 290 -0.20 -3.46 13.20
N HIS A 291 -0.48 -2.61 12.21
CA HIS A 291 -1.57 -2.79 11.26
C HIS A 291 -1.09 -2.44 9.85
N ASN A 292 -1.57 -3.18 8.85
CA ASN A 292 -1.29 -2.87 7.44
C ASN A 292 -2.23 -1.74 6.96
N CYS A 293 -2.24 -0.61 7.67
CA CYS A 293 -3.08 0.55 7.33
C CYS A 293 -2.40 1.44 6.30
N PHE A 294 -3.20 2.09 5.46
CA PHE A 294 -2.74 3.09 4.51
C PHE A 294 -1.81 4.12 5.18
N GLY A 295 -0.62 4.34 4.58
CA GLY A 295 0.35 5.35 5.01
C GLY A 295 1.09 5.04 6.30
N TYR A 296 0.72 3.98 7.04
CA TYR A 296 1.35 3.63 8.31
C TYR A 296 2.61 2.79 8.10
N ILE A 297 3.76 3.40 8.40
CA ILE A 297 5.09 2.79 8.40
C ILE A 297 5.76 3.07 9.74
N SER A 298 6.37 2.05 10.34
CA SER A 298 7.07 2.19 11.62
C SER A 298 8.59 2.13 11.48
N GLU A 299 9.29 2.29 12.59
CA GLU A 299 10.74 2.22 12.67
C GLU A 299 11.31 0.87 12.22
N LYS A 300 10.52 -0.21 12.24
CA LYS A 300 10.99 -1.60 12.07
C LYS A 300 11.74 -1.80 10.76
N VAL A 301 11.14 -1.36 9.65
CA VAL A 301 11.74 -1.54 8.32
C VAL A 301 12.99 -0.66 8.16
N PHE A 302 12.96 0.57 8.66
CA PHE A 302 14.11 1.47 8.61
C PHE A 302 15.30 0.95 9.42
N GLN A 303 15.04 0.42 10.63
CA GLN A 303 16.06 -0.19 11.48
C GLN A 303 16.76 -1.37 10.78
N CYS A 304 16.06 -2.12 9.94
CA CYS A 304 16.66 -3.17 9.11
C CYS A 304 17.63 -2.57 8.10
N LEU A 305 17.15 -1.56 7.36
CA LEU A 305 17.93 -0.90 6.32
C LEU A 305 19.23 -0.36 6.89
N VAL A 306 19.21 0.47 7.93
CA VAL A 306 20.45 1.04 8.52
C VAL A 306 21.37 0.01 9.15
N SER A 307 20.84 -1.12 9.61
CA SER A 307 21.62 -2.20 10.22
C SER A 307 22.28 -3.14 9.20
N GLY A 308 22.08 -2.91 7.89
CA GLY A 308 22.57 -3.78 6.83
C GLY A 308 21.88 -5.15 6.86
N VAL A 309 20.57 -5.17 7.02
CA VAL A 309 19.73 -6.37 7.06
C VAL A 309 18.62 -6.22 6.03
N VAL A 310 18.25 -7.31 5.36
CA VAL A 310 17.13 -7.29 4.41
C VAL A 310 15.82 -7.45 5.19
N PRO A 311 14.94 -6.43 5.23
CA PRO A 311 13.63 -6.56 5.84
C PRO A 311 12.72 -7.47 5.01
N VAL A 312 12.09 -8.42 5.68
CA VAL A 312 10.87 -9.08 5.21
C VAL A 312 9.71 -8.24 5.71
N TYR A 313 9.18 -7.40 4.83
CA TYR A 313 8.24 -6.34 5.18
C TYR A 313 6.79 -6.79 4.94
N MET A 314 5.95 -6.61 5.94
CA MET A 314 4.49 -6.74 5.82
C MET A 314 3.87 -5.47 6.39
N GLY A 315 3.66 -4.50 5.50
CA GLY A 315 2.92 -3.27 5.75
C GLY A 315 1.85 -3.06 4.69
N HIS A 316 1.17 -1.91 4.71
CA HIS A 316 0.30 -1.53 3.61
C HIS A 316 1.13 -1.18 2.37
N ASP A 317 0.56 -1.42 1.21
CA ASP A 317 1.23 -1.21 -0.07
C ASP A 317 1.59 0.28 -0.26
N SER A 318 0.73 1.21 0.15
CA SER A 318 1.04 2.65 0.14
C SER A 318 2.26 3.10 0.98
N THR A 319 3.05 2.21 1.59
CA THR A 319 4.34 2.53 2.19
C THR A 319 5.56 2.06 1.38
N PHE A 320 5.40 1.23 0.33
CA PHE A 320 6.56 0.62 -0.35
C PHE A 320 7.45 1.64 -1.07
N ASP A 321 6.87 2.68 -1.66
CA ASP A 321 7.66 3.74 -2.30
C ASP A 321 8.31 4.71 -1.30
N LEU A 322 8.06 4.54 0.01
CA LEU A 322 8.84 5.21 1.05
C LEU A 322 10.18 4.50 1.29
N LEU A 323 10.35 3.29 0.75
CA LEU A 323 11.54 2.47 0.89
C LEU A 323 12.38 2.54 -0.39
N PRO A 324 13.72 2.39 -0.31
CA PRO A 324 14.53 2.33 -1.50
C PRO A 324 14.12 1.15 -2.41
N PRO A 325 14.00 1.34 -3.73
CA PRO A 325 13.60 0.28 -4.64
C PRO A 325 14.48 -0.97 -4.51
N GLY A 326 13.85 -2.14 -4.38
CA GLY A 326 14.54 -3.42 -4.21
C GLY A 326 15.22 -3.62 -2.86
N SER A 327 14.97 -2.78 -1.85
CA SER A 327 15.62 -2.90 -0.54
C SER A 327 14.98 -3.89 0.43
N PHE A 328 13.82 -4.47 0.09
CA PHE A 328 13.02 -5.30 0.99
C PHE A 328 12.34 -6.45 0.24
N ILE A 329 11.92 -7.46 1.00
CA ILE A 329 11.12 -8.59 0.52
C ILE A 329 9.68 -8.33 0.94
N ASN A 330 8.74 -8.22 -0.01
CA ASN A 330 7.31 -8.14 0.33
C ASN A 330 6.82 -9.50 0.84
N GLY A 331 6.61 -9.62 2.15
CA GLY A 331 6.17 -10.88 2.77
C GLY A 331 4.78 -11.32 2.33
N LYS A 332 3.93 -10.39 1.86
CA LYS A 332 2.57 -10.68 1.38
C LYS A 332 2.52 -11.23 -0.06
N ALA A 333 3.62 -11.09 -0.83
CA ALA A 333 3.67 -11.51 -2.23
C ALA A 333 3.85 -13.04 -2.40
N PHE A 334 3.98 -13.79 -1.30
CA PHE A 334 4.23 -15.23 -1.34
C PHE A 334 2.94 -16.00 -1.07
N ASN A 335 2.65 -16.99 -1.92
CA ASN A 335 1.47 -17.84 -1.82
C ASN A 335 1.39 -18.66 -0.51
N SER A 336 2.51 -18.80 0.21
CA SER A 336 2.57 -19.48 1.50
C SER A 336 3.77 -19.04 2.34
N THR A 337 3.69 -19.28 3.66
CA THR A 337 4.84 -19.11 4.58
C THR A 337 6.00 -20.04 4.21
N LYS A 338 5.71 -21.24 3.67
CA LYS A 338 6.73 -22.16 3.16
C LYS A 338 7.47 -21.58 1.96
N SER A 339 6.77 -21.03 0.96
CA SER A 339 7.43 -20.43 -0.21
C SER A 339 8.30 -19.23 0.16
N LEU A 340 7.88 -18.44 1.14
CA LEU A 340 8.72 -17.37 1.70
C LEU A 340 9.97 -17.95 2.39
N ALA A 341 9.82 -18.99 3.21
CA ALA A 341 10.92 -19.65 3.91
C ALA A 341 11.91 -20.32 2.95
N ASP A 342 11.42 -20.98 1.91
CA ASP A 342 12.22 -21.56 0.84
C ASP A 342 13.02 -20.46 0.11
N TYR A 343 12.38 -19.30 -0.15
CA TYR A 343 13.04 -18.15 -0.77
C TYR A 343 14.13 -17.54 0.12
N LEU A 344 13.88 -17.35 1.42
CA LEU A 344 14.91 -16.88 2.35
C LEU A 344 16.05 -17.89 2.48
N THR A 345 15.75 -19.19 2.41
CA THR A 345 16.76 -20.26 2.43
C THR A 345 17.62 -20.21 1.16
N TYR A 346 17.01 -20.00 -0.01
CA TYR A 346 17.71 -19.78 -1.27
C TYR A 346 18.67 -18.59 -1.17
N LEU A 347 18.17 -17.42 -0.73
CA LEU A 347 18.99 -16.21 -0.56
C LEU A 347 20.09 -16.41 0.51
N ASN A 348 19.81 -17.14 1.59
CA ASN A 348 20.82 -17.42 2.61
C ASN A 348 22.01 -18.21 2.04
N ASN A 349 21.73 -19.11 1.09
CA ASN A 349 22.74 -19.96 0.43
C ASN A 349 23.33 -19.33 -0.85
N ASN A 350 22.79 -18.20 -1.32
CA ASN A 350 23.21 -17.52 -2.53
C ASN A 350 23.55 -16.05 -2.25
N ASP A 351 24.83 -15.79 -1.97
CA ASP A 351 25.32 -14.46 -1.62
C ASP A 351 25.12 -13.44 -2.75
N GLU A 352 25.19 -13.84 -4.03
CA GLU A 352 24.99 -12.92 -5.17
C GLU A 352 23.54 -12.41 -5.20
N GLU A 353 22.57 -13.30 -5.05
CA GLU A 353 21.15 -12.95 -5.01
C GLU A 353 20.80 -12.14 -3.77
N TYR A 354 21.35 -12.50 -2.61
CA TYR A 354 21.19 -11.73 -1.38
C TYR A 354 21.72 -10.30 -1.51
N LEU A 355 22.87 -10.11 -2.17
CA LEU A 355 23.47 -8.79 -2.36
C LEU A 355 22.66 -7.87 -3.29
N LYS A 356 21.76 -8.40 -4.12
CA LYS A 356 20.87 -7.55 -4.95
C LYS A 356 20.00 -6.60 -4.12
N TYR A 357 19.64 -7.00 -2.90
CA TYR A 357 18.86 -6.19 -1.96
C TYR A 357 19.61 -4.99 -1.37
N PHE A 358 20.91 -4.84 -1.68
CA PHE A 358 21.75 -3.75 -1.22
C PHE A 358 22.20 -2.83 -2.36
N LYS A 359 21.80 -3.08 -3.61
CA LYS A 359 22.16 -2.24 -4.77
C LYS A 359 21.75 -0.77 -4.61
N TRP A 360 20.66 -0.51 -3.91
CA TRP A 360 20.21 0.85 -3.59
C TRP A 360 21.26 1.66 -2.80
N ARG A 361 22.25 1.02 -2.17
CA ARG A 361 23.33 1.69 -1.44
C ARG A 361 24.47 2.16 -2.35
N GLU A 362 24.51 1.72 -3.60
CA GLU A 362 25.52 2.14 -4.58
C GLU A 362 25.25 3.55 -5.11
N ASP A 363 23.98 4.00 -5.07
CA ASP A 363 23.57 5.36 -5.40
C ASP A 363 22.47 5.85 -4.45
N LEU A 364 22.89 6.36 -3.29
CA LEU A 364 21.99 6.85 -2.24
C LEU A 364 21.14 8.05 -2.67
N GLN A 365 21.55 8.81 -3.70
CA GLN A 365 20.79 9.93 -4.23
C GLN A 365 19.68 9.47 -5.19
N ALA A 366 19.94 8.45 -6.01
CA ALA A 366 18.93 7.80 -6.84
C ALA A 366 17.98 6.89 -6.04
N ALA A 367 18.44 6.34 -4.91
CA ALA A 367 17.72 5.40 -4.05
C ALA A 367 16.48 5.94 -3.34
N GLY A 368 16.07 7.18 -3.59
CA GLY A 368 14.70 7.60 -3.29
C GLY A 368 14.42 7.98 -1.84
N CYS A 369 15.13 7.45 -0.85
CA CYS A 369 14.90 7.84 0.54
C CYS A 369 15.23 9.33 0.75
N CYS A 370 14.26 10.08 1.29
CA CYS A 370 14.44 11.45 1.77
C CYS A 370 14.91 12.49 0.74
N LYS A 371 14.36 12.52 -0.48
CA LYS A 371 14.34 13.84 -1.16
C LYS A 371 13.42 14.73 -0.32
N GLY A 372 13.95 15.88 0.09
CA GLY A 372 13.25 16.88 0.87
C GLY A 372 11.89 17.24 0.26
N GLU A 373 11.03 17.73 1.15
CA GLU A 373 9.59 18.00 1.06
C GLU A 373 9.14 18.99 -0.04
N LYS A 374 9.84 19.08 -1.17
CA LYS A 374 9.43 19.94 -2.29
C LYS A 374 9.43 19.30 -3.67
N ASP A 375 9.86 18.04 -3.84
CA ASP A 375 10.05 17.49 -5.19
C ASP A 375 9.80 15.98 -5.37
N LYS A 376 8.95 15.36 -4.54
CA LYS A 376 8.60 13.93 -4.67
C LYS A 376 7.13 13.60 -4.37
N ARG A 377 6.20 14.31 -5.02
CA ARG A 377 4.84 13.79 -5.24
C ARG A 377 4.73 12.86 -6.46
N LEU A 378 5.85 12.60 -7.13
CA LEU A 378 5.91 11.84 -8.37
C LEU A 378 6.64 10.52 -8.14
N ASN A 379 5.98 9.44 -8.58
CA ASN A 379 6.47 8.06 -8.74
C ASN A 379 6.28 7.15 -7.52
N ARG A 380 5.02 6.72 -7.33
CA ARG A 380 4.68 5.45 -6.69
C ARG A 380 4.25 4.45 -7.75
N LYS A 381 5.00 3.34 -7.87
CA LYS A 381 4.68 2.23 -8.80
C LYS A 381 3.87 1.18 -8.02
N TYR A 382 2.55 1.37 -7.99
CA TYR A 382 1.59 0.29 -7.83
C TYR A 382 1.10 -0.13 -9.20
N TYR A 383 0.50 -1.33 -9.31
CA TYR A 383 -0.34 -1.67 -10.45
C TYR A 383 -1.17 -0.45 -10.84
N PRO A 384 -1.30 -0.27 -12.13
CA PRO A 384 -1.28 1.02 -12.77
C PRO A 384 -2.41 1.89 -12.30
N VAL A 385 -2.00 2.93 -11.60
CA VAL A 385 -2.83 4.09 -11.40
C VAL A 385 -3.21 4.58 -12.81
N PRO A 386 -4.49 4.76 -13.17
CA PRO A 386 -4.82 5.70 -14.22
C PRO A 386 -4.22 7.01 -13.76
N LYS A 387 -3.07 7.34 -14.36
CA LYS A 387 -2.17 8.39 -13.91
C LYS A 387 -2.99 9.62 -13.54
N SER A 388 -2.78 10.16 -12.34
CA SER A 388 -3.37 11.46 -12.00
C SER A 388 -3.08 12.44 -13.14
N PHE A 389 -3.96 13.42 -13.39
CA PHE A 389 -3.74 14.43 -14.44
C PHE A 389 -2.33 15.05 -14.41
N GLU A 390 -1.70 15.08 -13.23
CA GLU A 390 -0.37 15.62 -12.99
C GLU A 390 0.78 14.70 -13.48
N ASP A 391 0.53 13.39 -13.59
CA ASP A 391 1.53 12.35 -13.88
C ASP A 391 1.53 11.86 -15.35
N ILE A 392 0.55 12.26 -16.16
CA ILE A 392 0.51 11.85 -17.59
C ILE A 392 1.52 12.67 -18.40
N PRO A 393 2.37 12.05 -19.23
CA PRO A 393 3.28 12.77 -20.12
C PRO A 393 2.50 13.81 -20.93
N LYS A 394 2.75 15.09 -20.61
CA LYS A 394 2.14 16.24 -21.31
C LYS A 394 2.79 16.49 -22.67
N GLN A 395 3.82 15.72 -23.01
CA GLN A 395 4.50 15.78 -24.30
C GLN A 395 3.80 14.83 -25.28
N PRO A 396 3.50 15.27 -26.51
CA PRO A 396 2.96 14.39 -27.55
C PRO A 396 3.92 13.23 -27.80
N ILE A 397 3.44 11.99 -27.74
CA ILE A 397 4.22 10.86 -28.24
C ILE A 397 4.20 10.88 -29.78
N PRO A 398 5.29 10.46 -30.46
CA PRO A 398 5.24 10.24 -31.90
C PRO A 398 4.27 9.10 -32.24
N CYS A 399 3.62 9.19 -33.40
CA CYS A 399 2.70 8.17 -33.86
C CYS A 399 3.45 6.83 -34.05
N PRO A 400 3.06 5.75 -33.35
CA PRO A 400 3.75 4.47 -33.43
C PRO A 400 3.38 3.63 -34.67
N CYS A 401 2.39 4.09 -35.44
CA CYS A 401 1.81 3.33 -36.55
C CYS A 401 2.53 3.61 -37.88
N GLU A 402 2.70 2.57 -38.69
CA GLU A 402 3.19 2.72 -40.07
C GLU A 402 2.24 3.56 -40.92
N ASP A 403 0.92 3.31 -40.78
CA ASP A 403 -0.12 4.17 -41.28
C ASP A 403 -0.47 5.23 -40.24
N VAL A 404 0.05 6.45 -40.44
CA VAL A 404 -0.14 7.59 -39.54
C VAL A 404 -1.61 8.01 -39.37
N SER A 405 -2.51 7.60 -40.28
CA SER A 405 -3.94 7.85 -40.13
C SER A 405 -4.55 7.10 -38.94
N LEU A 406 -3.95 5.97 -38.54
CA LEU A 406 -4.37 5.20 -37.37
C LEU A 406 -4.06 5.90 -36.05
N CYS A 407 -3.32 6.99 -36.03
CA CYS A 407 -3.11 7.80 -34.82
C CYS A 407 -4.15 8.94 -34.70
N GLN A 408 -5.19 8.96 -35.54
CA GLN A 408 -6.32 9.86 -35.35
C GLN A 408 -7.41 9.15 -34.54
N PRO A 409 -8.10 9.86 -33.64
CA PRO A 409 -9.25 9.29 -32.96
C PRO A 409 -10.31 8.81 -33.96
N LEU A 410 -10.95 7.70 -33.65
CA LEU A 410 -11.94 7.05 -34.49
C LEU A 410 -13.16 7.95 -34.70
N SER A 411 -13.58 8.08 -35.95
CA SER A 411 -14.74 8.90 -36.34
C SER A 411 -16.03 8.08 -36.44
N ILE A 412 -16.36 7.36 -35.36
CA ILE A 412 -17.50 6.45 -35.30
C ILE A 412 -18.63 7.10 -34.48
N PRO A 413 -19.84 7.27 -35.05
CA PRO A 413 -20.95 7.92 -34.38
C PRO A 413 -21.56 7.07 -33.25
N PHE A 414 -22.30 7.72 -32.37
CA PHE A 414 -23.11 7.11 -31.30
C PHE A 414 -24.61 7.25 -31.61
N PRO A 415 -25.48 6.35 -31.11
CA PRO A 415 -25.15 5.10 -30.44
C PRO A 415 -24.70 4.03 -31.44
N ARG A 416 -23.97 3.02 -30.96
CA ARG A 416 -23.73 1.76 -31.66
C ARG A 416 -23.88 0.61 -30.67
N GLU A 417 -23.99 -0.62 -31.17
CA GLU A 417 -23.84 -1.79 -30.30
C GLU A 417 -22.39 -1.85 -29.79
N GLU A 418 -22.21 -2.03 -28.49
CA GLU A 418 -20.89 -2.00 -27.83
C GLU A 418 -20.54 -3.36 -27.19
N PHE A 419 -19.30 -3.78 -27.37
CA PHE A 419 -18.60 -4.74 -26.53
C PHE A 419 -17.38 -4.06 -25.91
N LEU A 420 -17.52 -3.65 -24.65
CA LEU A 420 -16.52 -2.90 -23.90
C LEU A 420 -15.69 -3.82 -22.99
N GLY A 421 -14.36 -3.83 -23.17
CA GLY A 421 -13.45 -4.58 -22.30
C GLY A 421 -12.63 -3.66 -21.40
N PHE A 422 -12.50 -4.00 -20.11
CA PHE A 422 -11.52 -3.35 -19.23
C PHE A 422 -10.19 -4.08 -19.26
N ALA A 423 -9.10 -3.37 -19.55
CA ALA A 423 -7.74 -3.89 -19.48
C ALA A 423 -6.94 -3.11 -18.44
N VAL A 424 -6.48 -3.81 -17.40
CA VAL A 424 -5.66 -3.25 -16.33
C VAL A 424 -4.25 -3.04 -16.85
N THR A 425 -3.61 -4.12 -17.27
CA THR A 425 -2.21 -4.11 -17.73
C THR A 425 -2.10 -4.13 -19.25
N ALA A 426 -3.07 -4.74 -19.94
CA ALA A 426 -2.99 -5.04 -21.37
C ALA A 426 -1.68 -5.77 -21.76
N ALA A 427 -1.10 -6.57 -20.86
CA ALA A 427 0.22 -7.17 -21.06
C ALA A 427 0.27 -8.19 -22.22
N ASP A 428 -0.86 -8.85 -22.54
CA ASP A 428 -0.97 -9.80 -23.65
C ASP A 428 -2.23 -9.53 -24.49
N TYR A 429 -2.32 -8.34 -25.08
CA TYR A 429 -3.44 -7.93 -25.95
C TYR A 429 -3.56 -8.75 -27.26
N THR A 430 -2.66 -9.71 -27.50
CA THR A 430 -2.73 -10.59 -28.67
C THR A 430 -3.88 -11.59 -28.59
N ILE A 431 -4.41 -11.80 -27.39
CA ILE A 431 -5.49 -12.75 -27.10
C ILE A 431 -6.88 -12.13 -27.25
N TYR A 432 -6.97 -10.83 -27.50
CA TYR A 432 -8.22 -10.09 -27.57
C TYR A 432 -8.96 -10.39 -28.87
N ASP A 433 -10.29 -10.46 -28.78
CA ASP A 433 -11.16 -10.52 -29.94
C ASP A 433 -11.33 -9.13 -30.57
N TRP A 434 -10.34 -8.75 -31.38
CA TRP A 434 -10.34 -7.49 -32.10
C TRP A 434 -11.45 -7.37 -33.16
N GLU A 435 -12.12 -8.47 -33.55
CA GLU A 435 -13.21 -8.43 -34.52
C GLU A 435 -14.49 -7.87 -33.90
N HIS A 436 -14.75 -8.20 -32.63
CA HIS A 436 -16.01 -7.85 -31.95
C HIS A 436 -15.86 -6.76 -30.88
N LEU A 437 -14.67 -6.61 -30.28
CA LEU A 437 -14.44 -5.52 -29.33
C LEU A 437 -14.72 -4.17 -29.97
N THR A 438 -15.35 -3.27 -29.22
CA THR A 438 -15.71 -1.94 -29.71
C THR A 438 -14.99 -0.85 -28.93
N THR A 439 -14.73 -1.07 -27.65
CA THR A 439 -13.99 -0.16 -26.78
C THR A 439 -13.13 -0.98 -25.82
N ILE A 440 -11.91 -0.53 -25.57
CA ILE A 440 -11.08 -0.99 -24.47
C ILE A 440 -10.85 0.18 -23.53
N VAL A 441 -11.20 0.01 -22.25
CA VAL A 441 -10.89 0.96 -21.18
C VAL A 441 -9.56 0.55 -20.54
N LEU A 442 -8.59 1.45 -20.56
CA LEU A 442 -7.22 1.22 -20.12
C LEU A 442 -6.92 1.92 -18.80
N PHE A 443 -6.20 1.22 -17.93
CA PHE A 443 -5.63 1.78 -16.69
C PHE A 443 -4.11 1.97 -16.80
N GLU A 444 -3.42 1.22 -17.67
CA GLU A 444 -2.00 1.41 -18.08
C GLU A 444 -1.83 2.21 -19.35
N GLU A 445 -0.61 2.73 -19.51
CA GLU A 445 -0.11 2.99 -20.86
C GLU A 445 -0.04 1.66 -21.63
N PRO A 446 -0.81 1.50 -22.72
CA PRO A 446 -0.70 0.30 -23.52
C PRO A 446 0.63 0.30 -24.29
N ASP A 447 1.05 -0.87 -24.78
CA ASP A 447 2.07 -0.95 -25.82
C ASP A 447 1.70 0.01 -26.98
N PRO A 448 2.62 0.88 -27.46
CA PRO A 448 2.32 1.78 -28.57
C PRO A 448 1.75 1.08 -29.82
N GLN A 449 2.10 -0.19 -30.08
CA GLN A 449 1.55 -0.96 -31.19
C GLN A 449 0.07 -1.33 -31.02
N MET A 450 -0.42 -1.42 -29.78
CA MET A 450 -1.83 -1.69 -29.48
C MET A 450 -2.73 -0.59 -30.04
N ILE A 451 -2.28 0.67 -30.03
CA ILE A 451 -2.99 1.82 -30.63
C ILE A 451 -3.30 1.53 -32.11
N CYS A 452 -2.29 1.06 -32.83
CA CYS A 452 -2.40 0.77 -34.25
C CYS A 452 -3.35 -0.40 -34.52
N ILE A 453 -3.27 -1.46 -33.71
CA ILE A 453 -4.13 -2.64 -33.84
C ILE A 453 -5.58 -2.30 -33.50
N ALA A 454 -5.81 -1.56 -32.42
CA ALA A 454 -7.15 -1.14 -32.00
C ALA A 454 -7.82 -0.29 -33.09
N HIS A 455 -7.18 0.79 -33.53
CA HIS A 455 -7.78 1.68 -34.53
C HIS A 455 -7.92 1.03 -35.90
N LYS A 456 -7.00 0.13 -36.30
CA LYS A 456 -7.14 -0.65 -37.53
C LYS A 456 -8.39 -1.54 -37.51
N ASN A 457 -8.79 -2.01 -36.34
CA ASN A 457 -9.99 -2.83 -36.13
C ASN A 457 -11.21 -2.02 -35.65
N ASN A 458 -11.16 -0.68 -35.69
CA ASN A 458 -12.26 0.19 -35.24
C ASN A 458 -12.65 0.02 -33.75
N VAL A 459 -11.67 -0.36 -32.93
CA VAL A 459 -11.79 -0.46 -31.47
C VAL A 459 -11.30 0.83 -30.84
N ARG A 460 -12.16 1.47 -30.04
CA ARG A 460 -11.81 2.70 -29.32
C ARG A 460 -10.91 2.38 -28.14
N LEU A 461 -9.92 3.24 -27.90
CA LEU A 461 -9.14 3.21 -26.66
C LEU A 461 -9.60 4.35 -25.75
N SER A 462 -10.25 4.02 -24.64
CA SER A 462 -10.67 4.96 -23.61
C SER A 462 -9.74 4.87 -22.40
N ILE A 463 -9.43 5.99 -21.76
CA ILE A 463 -8.66 5.99 -20.52
C ILE A 463 -9.58 6.02 -19.30
N GLY A 464 -9.32 5.19 -18.30
CA GLY A 464 -9.96 5.30 -16.99
C GLY A 464 -9.63 6.65 -16.35
N SER A 465 -10.65 7.36 -15.88
CA SER A 465 -10.51 8.70 -15.31
C SER A 465 -11.27 8.83 -14.01
N GLU A 466 -10.60 9.30 -12.96
CA GLU A 466 -11.22 9.63 -11.68
C GLU A 466 -11.32 11.15 -11.55
N PHE A 467 -12.51 11.64 -11.17
CA PHE A 467 -12.67 13.02 -10.73
C PHE A 467 -12.61 13.06 -9.20
N PRO A 468 -11.71 13.85 -8.59
CA PRO A 468 -11.64 13.97 -7.13
C PRO A 468 -12.92 14.58 -6.53
N PHE A 469 -13.66 13.82 -5.71
CA PHE A 469 -14.95 14.27 -5.19
C PHE A 469 -14.86 15.45 -4.21
N ASP A 470 -13.71 15.65 -3.57
CA ASP A 470 -13.40 16.81 -2.73
C ASP A 470 -13.35 18.13 -3.53
N HIS A 471 -13.21 18.05 -4.85
CA HIS A 471 -13.26 19.19 -5.77
C HIS A 471 -14.64 19.38 -6.45
N LEU A 472 -15.67 18.61 -6.07
CA LEU A 472 -17.03 18.82 -6.58
C LEU A 472 -17.53 20.25 -6.26
N GLY A 473 -17.97 20.95 -7.30
CA GLY A 473 -18.41 22.36 -7.19
C GLY A 473 -17.29 23.38 -7.39
N ASP A 474 -16.02 22.98 -7.49
CA ASP A 474 -14.94 23.86 -7.92
C ASP A 474 -14.89 23.91 -9.46
N GLY A 475 -15.52 24.94 -10.04
CA GLY A 475 -15.55 25.15 -11.48
C GLY A 475 -14.18 25.39 -12.12
N ASN A 476 -13.23 25.98 -11.38
CA ASN A 476 -11.88 26.21 -11.91
C ASN A 476 -11.10 24.91 -11.98
N PHE A 477 -11.16 24.10 -10.92
CA PHE A 477 -10.53 22.78 -10.91
C PHE A 477 -11.15 21.89 -11.99
N THR A 478 -12.48 21.85 -12.08
CA THR A 478 -13.21 21.09 -13.10
C THR A 478 -12.73 21.46 -14.51
N GLN A 479 -12.62 22.75 -14.81
CA GLN A 479 -12.12 23.20 -16.10
C GLN A 479 -10.67 22.77 -16.34
N GLN A 480 -9.78 22.88 -15.34
CA GLN A 480 -8.39 22.47 -15.47
C GLN A 480 -8.25 20.96 -15.70
N TRP A 481 -9.01 20.16 -14.96
CA TRP A 481 -9.06 18.70 -15.10
C TRP A 481 -9.54 18.30 -16.51
N ILE A 482 -10.64 18.89 -17.00
CA ILE A 482 -11.18 18.63 -18.34
C ILE A 482 -10.16 18.97 -19.43
N GLN A 483 -9.57 20.17 -19.38
CA GLN A 483 -8.55 20.58 -20.36
C GLN A 483 -7.33 19.69 -20.32
N GLY A 484 -7.00 19.20 -19.13
CA GLY A 484 -5.97 18.21 -18.90
C GLY A 484 -6.21 16.91 -19.66
N TYR A 485 -7.34 16.27 -19.43
CA TYR A 485 -7.71 15.04 -20.12
C TYR A 485 -7.85 15.24 -21.64
N ILE A 486 -8.36 16.38 -22.11
CA ILE A 486 -8.35 16.71 -23.55
C ILE A 486 -6.94 16.62 -24.13
N GLN A 487 -5.93 17.08 -23.40
CA GLN A 487 -4.55 17.00 -23.85
C GLN A 487 -4.00 15.56 -23.79
N VAL A 488 -4.40 14.78 -22.78
CA VAL A 488 -4.07 13.36 -22.67
C VAL A 488 -4.59 12.60 -23.88
N LEU A 489 -5.87 12.79 -24.25
CA LEU A 489 -6.47 12.12 -25.39
C LEU A 489 -5.72 12.43 -26.68
N LYS A 490 -5.41 13.72 -26.91
CA LYS A 490 -4.67 14.15 -28.10
C LYS A 490 -3.24 13.63 -28.15
N ASN A 491 -2.55 13.63 -27.01
CA ASN A 491 -1.13 13.28 -26.97
C ASN A 491 -0.90 11.78 -27.09
N ASN A 492 -1.86 10.96 -26.67
CA ASN A 492 -1.72 9.50 -26.57
C ASN A 492 -2.69 8.74 -27.48
N TYR A 493 -3.38 9.46 -28.37
CA TYR A 493 -4.27 8.87 -29.39
C TYR A 493 -5.47 8.11 -28.82
N TYR A 494 -5.97 8.51 -27.65
CA TYR A 494 -7.19 7.93 -27.07
C TYR A 494 -8.44 8.52 -27.70
N ASP A 495 -9.51 7.73 -27.69
CA ASP A 495 -10.83 8.04 -28.23
C ASP A 495 -11.82 8.48 -27.18
N GLY A 496 -11.48 8.48 -25.89
CA GLY A 496 -12.47 8.74 -24.85
C GLY A 496 -11.95 8.62 -23.44
N ILE A 497 -12.85 8.87 -22.51
CA ILE A 497 -12.64 8.66 -21.08
C ILE A 497 -13.75 7.79 -20.50
N ASN A 498 -13.40 7.00 -19.50
CA ASN A 498 -14.35 6.25 -18.68
C ASN A 498 -14.27 6.78 -17.24
N PHE A 499 -15.35 7.37 -16.72
CA PHE A 499 -15.42 7.74 -15.32
C PHE A 499 -15.49 6.48 -14.46
N VAL A 500 -14.36 6.14 -13.85
CA VAL A 500 -14.24 5.08 -12.84
C VAL A 500 -14.53 5.76 -11.51
N ASN A 501 -15.65 5.49 -10.88
CA ASN A 501 -16.01 6.13 -9.62
C ASN A 501 -15.28 5.50 -8.43
N MET A 502 -14.07 4.97 -8.64
CA MET A 502 -13.32 4.18 -7.68
C MET A 502 -12.50 5.07 -6.74
N PHE A 503 -12.60 4.86 -5.42
CA PHE A 503 -11.60 5.36 -4.48
C PHE A 503 -10.36 4.47 -4.63
N ILE A 504 -9.33 5.00 -5.27
CA ILE A 504 -8.09 4.33 -5.75
C ILE A 504 -7.33 3.46 -4.72
N ASN A 505 -7.76 3.37 -3.46
CA ASN A 505 -7.06 2.60 -2.42
C ASN A 505 -7.86 1.51 -1.71
N GLN A 506 -9.14 1.23 -2.05
CA GLN A 506 -9.91 0.21 -1.29
C GLN A 506 -10.97 -0.60 -2.06
N ASP A 507 -10.97 -0.69 -3.40
CA ASP A 507 -12.06 -1.38 -4.14
C ASP A 507 -13.48 -0.83 -3.83
N PHE A 508 -13.58 0.37 -3.25
CA PHE A 508 -14.84 1.02 -2.93
C PHE A 508 -15.05 2.21 -3.86
N GLU A 509 -16.19 2.22 -4.51
CA GLU A 509 -16.65 3.33 -5.35
C GLU A 509 -17.15 4.49 -4.46
N TYR A 510 -17.05 5.74 -4.93
CA TYR A 510 -17.38 6.94 -4.19
C TYR A 510 -18.82 6.94 -3.69
N VAL A 511 -19.01 7.00 -2.38
CA VAL A 511 -20.33 7.01 -1.77
C VAL A 511 -20.95 8.41 -1.87
N ILE A 512 -22.19 8.48 -2.39
CA ILE A 512 -23.07 9.65 -2.27
C ILE A 512 -24.35 9.16 -1.64
N SER A 513 -24.55 9.42 -0.36
CA SER A 513 -25.74 8.99 0.37
C SER A 513 -26.99 9.70 -0.14
N GLU A 514 -28.18 9.12 0.11
CA GLU A 514 -29.47 9.62 -0.38
C GLU A 514 -29.75 11.10 -0.02
N ASN A 515 -29.25 11.56 1.14
CA ASN A 515 -29.41 12.94 1.59
C ASN A 515 -28.44 13.95 0.91
N GLN A 516 -27.48 13.48 0.10
CA GLN A 516 -26.46 14.30 -0.57
C GLN A 516 -26.82 14.64 -2.02
N SER A 517 -28.10 14.94 -2.28
CA SER A 517 -28.60 15.30 -3.62
C SER A 517 -27.82 16.42 -4.33
N ILE A 518 -27.26 17.37 -3.57
CA ILE A 518 -26.40 18.43 -4.12
C ILE A 518 -25.11 17.85 -4.72
N LEU A 519 -24.43 16.95 -4.00
CA LEU A 519 -23.20 16.31 -4.51
C LEU A 519 -23.50 15.46 -5.73
N SER A 520 -24.62 14.73 -5.71
CA SER A 520 -25.13 13.95 -6.84
C SER A 520 -25.33 14.81 -8.11
N GLY A 521 -25.94 15.98 -7.94
CA GLY A 521 -26.11 16.96 -9.02
C GLY A 521 -24.80 17.60 -9.48
N LEU A 522 -23.87 17.89 -8.56
CA LEU A 522 -22.55 18.42 -8.90
C LEU A 522 -21.73 17.42 -9.72
N TYR A 523 -21.75 16.14 -9.35
CA TYR A 523 -21.06 15.08 -10.09
C TYR A 523 -21.64 14.93 -11.51
N THR A 524 -22.97 14.93 -11.63
CA THR A 524 -23.65 14.99 -12.94
C THR A 524 -23.22 16.20 -13.76
N GLY A 525 -23.05 17.35 -13.12
CA GLY A 525 -22.53 18.57 -13.73
C GLY A 525 -21.10 18.41 -14.28
N VAL A 526 -20.22 17.71 -13.56
CA VAL A 526 -18.86 17.40 -14.02
C VAL A 526 -18.90 16.51 -15.26
N VAL A 527 -19.70 15.44 -15.26
CA VAL A 527 -19.86 14.56 -16.43
C VAL A 527 -20.38 15.36 -17.62
N ALA A 528 -21.43 16.17 -17.43
CA ALA A 528 -22.03 16.97 -18.49
C ALA A 528 -21.06 18.01 -19.08
N GLN A 529 -20.32 18.71 -18.22
CA GLN A 529 -19.33 19.69 -18.65
C GLN A 529 -18.17 19.01 -19.40
N THR A 530 -17.73 17.85 -18.92
CA THR A 530 -16.67 17.06 -19.56
C THR A 530 -17.09 16.63 -20.96
N THR A 531 -18.27 16.04 -21.09
CA THR A 531 -18.84 15.67 -22.39
C THR A 531 -18.94 16.87 -23.32
N PHE A 532 -19.51 17.98 -22.85
CA PHE A 532 -19.67 19.18 -23.67
C PHE A 532 -18.32 19.72 -24.19
N GLU A 533 -17.31 19.86 -23.33
CA GLU A 533 -16.01 20.40 -23.74
C GLU A 533 -15.20 19.43 -24.59
N MET A 534 -15.26 18.11 -24.31
CA MET A 534 -14.59 17.11 -25.14
C MET A 534 -15.21 17.00 -26.53
N LYS A 535 -16.55 17.02 -26.63
CA LYS A 535 -17.27 16.94 -27.91
C LYS A 535 -17.05 18.17 -28.79
N LYS A 536 -16.76 19.35 -28.21
CA LYS A 536 -16.32 20.53 -28.99
C LYS A 536 -14.99 20.31 -29.69
N VAL A 537 -14.09 19.53 -29.07
CA VAL A 537 -12.78 19.21 -29.62
C VAL A 537 -12.90 18.12 -30.68
N ASN A 538 -13.60 17.04 -30.35
CA ASN A 538 -13.91 15.96 -31.27
C ASN A 538 -15.29 15.38 -30.94
N PRO A 539 -16.29 15.49 -31.84
CA PRO A 539 -17.64 14.98 -31.58
C PRO A 539 -17.70 13.46 -31.39
N PHE A 540 -16.64 12.74 -31.75
CA PHE A 540 -16.55 11.29 -31.63
C PHE A 540 -15.87 10.80 -30.35
N TYR A 541 -15.37 11.70 -29.48
CA TYR A 541 -14.84 11.24 -28.20
C TYR A 541 -15.91 10.55 -27.36
N GLN A 542 -15.64 9.34 -26.87
CA GLN A 542 -16.57 8.53 -26.08
C GLN A 542 -16.46 8.88 -24.60
N ILE A 543 -17.57 9.24 -23.97
CA ILE A 543 -17.64 9.46 -22.52
C ILE A 543 -18.50 8.35 -21.94
N SER A 544 -17.91 7.48 -21.13
CA SER A 544 -18.61 6.43 -20.39
C SER A 544 -18.50 6.65 -18.88
N VAL A 545 -19.47 6.13 -18.12
CA VAL A 545 -19.51 6.25 -16.66
C VAL A 545 -19.89 4.92 -16.04
N ASP A 546 -19.08 4.46 -15.08
CA ASP A 546 -19.31 3.23 -14.34
C ASP A 546 -20.35 3.46 -13.24
N VAL A 547 -21.34 2.57 -13.17
CA VAL A 547 -22.40 2.61 -12.16
C VAL A 547 -22.66 1.24 -11.53
N PRO A 548 -23.17 1.19 -10.29
CA PRO A 548 -23.59 -0.06 -9.63
C PRO A 548 -24.51 -0.95 -10.49
N PHE A 549 -24.61 -2.23 -10.14
CA PHE A 549 -25.57 -3.16 -10.76
C PHE A 549 -27.05 -2.74 -10.62
N SER A 550 -27.38 -1.79 -9.74
CA SER A 550 -28.75 -1.31 -9.53
C SER A 550 -28.78 0.17 -9.18
N PRO A 551 -29.75 0.94 -9.70
CA PRO A 551 -29.90 2.36 -9.35
C PRO A 551 -30.59 2.58 -8.01
N SER A 552 -30.96 1.51 -7.28
CA SER A 552 -31.68 1.58 -6.01
C SER A 552 -30.78 1.97 -4.81
N CYS A 553 -29.86 2.91 -5.01
CA CYS A 553 -28.95 3.38 -3.96
C CYS A 553 -28.12 2.26 -3.29
N ILE A 554 -27.72 1.24 -4.05
CA ILE A 554 -26.96 0.13 -3.45
C ILE A 554 -25.59 0.61 -2.97
N TYR A 555 -25.18 0.15 -1.80
CA TYR A 555 -23.92 0.54 -1.15
C TYR A 555 -23.78 2.07 -0.95
N ASP A 556 -24.89 2.76 -0.68
CA ASP A 556 -24.95 4.23 -0.55
C ASP A 556 -24.45 4.99 -1.79
N ARG A 557 -24.55 4.38 -2.97
CA ARG A 557 -24.25 5.05 -4.25
C ARG A 557 -25.54 5.64 -4.81
N CYS A 558 -25.98 6.79 -4.36
CA CYS A 558 -27.21 7.47 -4.81
C CYS A 558 -26.93 8.55 -5.85
N TYR A 559 -26.38 8.16 -7.00
CA TYR A 559 -26.12 9.10 -8.09
C TYR A 559 -27.41 9.48 -8.84
N ASP A 560 -27.41 10.62 -9.52
CA ASP A 560 -28.44 10.99 -10.49
C ASP A 560 -28.19 10.22 -11.79
N TYR A 561 -28.54 8.92 -11.78
CA TYR A 561 -28.31 8.02 -12.91
C TYR A 561 -28.96 8.49 -14.20
N PHE A 562 -30.15 9.09 -14.11
CA PHE A 562 -30.81 9.65 -15.29
C PHE A 562 -30.00 10.82 -15.83
N GLY A 563 -29.62 11.78 -14.97
CA GLY A 563 -28.79 12.92 -15.36
C GLY A 563 -27.44 12.51 -15.93
N ILE A 564 -26.74 11.57 -15.30
CA ILE A 564 -25.47 11.00 -15.78
C ILE A 564 -25.66 10.36 -17.15
N ALA A 565 -26.69 9.54 -17.34
CA ALA A 565 -26.96 8.91 -18.63
C ALA A 565 -27.33 9.92 -19.72
N GLN A 566 -27.96 11.06 -19.39
CA GLN A 566 -28.14 12.15 -20.34
C GLN A 566 -26.81 12.83 -20.69
N ALA A 567 -25.91 12.92 -19.71
CA ALA A 567 -24.63 13.58 -19.82
C ALA A 567 -23.51 12.73 -20.46
N SER A 568 -23.62 11.40 -20.51
CA SER A 568 -22.62 10.49 -21.10
C SER A 568 -23.09 9.84 -22.40
N ASP A 569 -22.16 9.25 -23.16
CA ASP A 569 -22.49 8.39 -24.31
C ASP A 569 -22.92 7.00 -23.85
N ILE A 570 -22.26 6.47 -22.81
CA ILE A 570 -22.51 5.15 -22.24
C ILE A 570 -22.70 5.28 -20.72
N LEU A 571 -23.68 4.55 -20.20
CA LEU A 571 -23.82 4.21 -18.80
C LEU A 571 -23.47 2.73 -18.64
N LEU A 572 -22.32 2.45 -18.03
CA LEU A 572 -21.78 1.11 -17.90
C LEU A 572 -22.17 0.51 -16.55
N VAL A 573 -23.07 -0.45 -16.55
CA VAL A 573 -23.61 -1.10 -15.36
C VAL A 573 -22.67 -2.24 -14.96
N MET A 574 -22.07 -2.13 -13.77
CA MET A 574 -21.14 -3.13 -13.23
C MET A 574 -21.93 -4.27 -12.56
N ASP A 575 -22.35 -5.24 -13.36
CA ASP A 575 -23.16 -6.38 -12.93
C ASP A 575 -22.33 -7.49 -12.28
N TYR A 576 -21.56 -7.14 -11.26
CA TYR A 576 -20.71 -8.03 -10.48
C TYR A 576 -20.51 -7.48 -9.05
N ASP A 577 -19.81 -8.24 -8.21
CA ASP A 577 -19.60 -7.98 -6.79
C ASP A 577 -20.93 -7.78 -6.04
N MET A 578 -21.92 -8.60 -6.40
CA MET A 578 -23.23 -8.61 -5.78
C MET A 578 -23.13 -9.37 -4.45
N ASN A 579 -22.62 -8.72 -3.42
CA ASN A 579 -22.50 -9.28 -2.07
C ASN A 579 -23.87 -9.32 -1.36
N LEU A 580 -24.77 -10.21 -1.82
CA LEU A 580 -26.17 -10.29 -1.39
C LEU A 580 -26.35 -10.91 0.01
N SER A 581 -25.43 -11.78 0.40
CA SER A 581 -25.39 -12.43 1.71
C SER A 581 -23.96 -12.35 2.28
N PRO A 582 -23.75 -11.70 3.43
CA PRO A 582 -22.41 -11.54 4.01
C PRO A 582 -21.88 -12.84 4.64
N ASP A 583 -22.75 -13.81 4.93
CA ASP A 583 -22.41 -15.01 5.70
C ASP A 583 -22.42 -16.30 4.85
N LEU A 584 -22.77 -16.20 3.56
CA LEU A 584 -22.89 -17.35 2.65
C LEU A 584 -22.10 -17.14 1.36
N ALA A 585 -21.47 -18.22 0.89
CA ALA A 585 -20.90 -18.26 -0.44
C ALA A 585 -22.03 -18.17 -1.48
N GLN A 586 -21.82 -17.36 -2.50
CA GLN A 586 -22.87 -17.03 -3.47
C GLN A 586 -22.30 -16.66 -4.83
N ALA A 587 -23.17 -16.67 -5.83
CA ALA A 587 -22.83 -16.20 -7.17
C ALA A 587 -22.37 -14.73 -7.13
N ASN A 588 -21.28 -14.44 -7.84
CA ASN A 588 -20.75 -13.08 -8.01
C ASN A 588 -21.73 -12.17 -8.78
N SER A 589 -22.34 -12.72 -9.84
CA SER A 589 -23.25 -12.03 -10.74
C SER A 589 -24.49 -12.90 -11.00
N PRO A 590 -25.43 -13.02 -10.05
CA PRO A 590 -26.63 -13.84 -10.23
C PRO A 590 -27.57 -13.23 -11.28
N LEU A 591 -28.00 -14.02 -12.28
CA LEU A 591 -28.85 -13.56 -13.39
C LEU A 591 -30.14 -12.84 -12.95
N PRO A 592 -30.88 -13.26 -11.90
CA PRO A 592 -32.05 -12.51 -11.44
C PRO A 592 -31.74 -11.07 -10.99
N ASN A 593 -30.57 -10.85 -10.40
CA ASN A 593 -30.16 -9.53 -9.94
C ASN A 593 -29.70 -8.65 -11.10
N VAL A 594 -28.94 -9.21 -12.04
CA VAL A 594 -28.62 -8.57 -13.33
C VAL A 594 -29.91 -8.12 -14.02
N ALA A 595 -30.89 -9.02 -14.09
CA ALA A 595 -32.18 -8.76 -14.72
C ALA A 595 -32.99 -7.67 -14.02
N SER A 596 -33.04 -7.70 -12.69
CA SER A 596 -33.73 -6.70 -11.88
C SER A 596 -33.06 -5.34 -11.94
N GLY A 597 -31.73 -5.30 -11.84
CA GLY A 597 -30.92 -4.08 -11.90
C GLY A 597 -31.12 -3.36 -13.22
N LEU A 598 -31.02 -4.10 -14.33
CA LEU A 598 -31.28 -3.56 -15.66
C LEU A 598 -32.71 -3.04 -15.83
N THR A 599 -33.71 -3.77 -15.34
CA THR A 599 -35.11 -3.31 -15.38
C THR A 599 -35.25 -1.98 -14.63
N ASN A 600 -34.67 -1.87 -13.44
CA ASN A 600 -34.68 -0.65 -12.64
C ASN A 600 -34.01 0.53 -13.36
N TYR A 601 -32.88 0.31 -14.07
CA TYR A 601 -32.26 1.36 -14.88
C TYR A 601 -33.15 1.80 -16.04
N THR A 602 -33.80 0.87 -16.72
CA THR A 602 -34.71 1.22 -17.82
C THR A 602 -35.99 1.93 -17.32
N ASP A 603 -36.44 1.64 -16.11
CA ASP A 603 -37.59 2.30 -15.48
C ASP A 603 -37.30 3.78 -15.12
N LEU A 604 -36.02 4.17 -15.03
CA LEU A 604 -35.60 5.57 -14.93
C LEU A 604 -35.71 6.35 -16.25
N LEU A 605 -36.27 5.76 -17.31
CA LEU A 605 -36.38 6.34 -18.66
C LEU A 605 -35.03 6.63 -19.32
N ILE A 606 -33.98 5.91 -18.91
CA ILE A 606 -32.68 5.95 -19.55
C ILE A 606 -32.80 5.26 -20.93
N PRO A 607 -32.35 5.89 -22.04
CA PRO A 607 -32.35 5.27 -23.36
C PRO A 607 -31.55 3.96 -23.33
N ARG A 608 -32.16 2.87 -23.77
CA ARG A 608 -31.59 1.53 -23.63
C ARG A 608 -30.27 1.40 -24.38
N GLU A 609 -30.18 2.06 -25.54
CA GLU A 609 -29.00 2.15 -26.38
C GLU A 609 -27.77 2.80 -25.70
N LYS A 610 -27.94 3.46 -24.54
CA LYS A 610 -26.83 3.98 -23.74
C LYS A 610 -26.36 3.02 -22.65
N ILE A 611 -27.16 2.01 -22.31
CA ILE A 611 -26.85 1.08 -21.23
C ILE A 611 -25.96 -0.03 -21.77
N VAL A 612 -24.81 -0.25 -21.14
CA VAL A 612 -23.91 -1.37 -21.41
C VAL A 612 -23.80 -2.19 -20.14
N MET A 613 -24.05 -3.50 -20.23
CA MET A 613 -24.07 -4.42 -19.07
C MET A 613 -22.74 -5.15 -18.95
N ALA A 614 -21.99 -4.92 -17.88
CA ALA A 614 -20.64 -5.45 -17.70
C ALA A 614 -20.62 -6.68 -16.77
N PHE A 615 -20.02 -7.78 -17.21
CA PHE A 615 -19.99 -9.06 -16.49
C PHE A 615 -18.59 -9.43 -15.98
N PRO A 616 -18.48 -10.23 -14.91
CA PRO A 616 -17.19 -10.59 -14.36
C PRO A 616 -16.57 -11.78 -15.13
N TRP A 617 -15.29 -11.67 -15.43
CA TRP A 617 -14.43 -12.80 -15.83
C TRP A 617 -13.57 -13.28 -14.65
N TYR A 618 -14.18 -13.25 -13.47
CA TYR A 618 -13.62 -13.70 -12.21
C TYR A 618 -14.75 -14.17 -11.28
N GLY A 619 -14.37 -14.84 -10.22
CA GLY A 619 -15.26 -15.31 -9.17
C GLY A 619 -14.60 -15.24 -7.81
N TYR A 620 -15.18 -15.93 -6.85
CA TYR A 620 -14.72 -15.95 -5.47
C TYR A 620 -14.56 -17.39 -4.98
N ASP A 621 -13.43 -17.66 -4.35
CA ASP A 621 -13.09 -18.87 -3.62
C ASP A 621 -13.35 -18.61 -2.13
N TYR A 622 -14.40 -19.24 -1.60
CA TYR A 622 -14.86 -19.08 -0.23
C TYR A 622 -14.39 -20.25 0.64
N GLN A 623 -13.71 -19.95 1.74
CA GLN A 623 -13.43 -20.95 2.78
C GLN A 623 -14.71 -21.26 3.57
N CYS A 624 -15.17 -22.51 3.52
CA CYS A 624 -16.37 -22.95 4.24
C CYS A 624 -16.05 -23.37 5.68
N ILE A 625 -16.87 -22.92 6.62
CA ILE A 625 -16.76 -23.27 8.05
C ILE A 625 -17.69 -24.43 8.44
N ASN A 626 -17.72 -24.78 9.73
CA ASN A 626 -18.62 -25.79 10.32
C ASN A 626 -18.49 -27.22 9.74
N ASN A 627 -17.29 -27.62 9.33
CA ASN A 627 -16.99 -28.97 8.82
C ASN A 627 -17.92 -29.39 7.65
N MET A 628 -18.17 -28.46 6.71
CA MET A 628 -18.88 -28.75 5.47
C MET A 628 -18.26 -29.95 4.73
N THR A 629 -19.11 -30.82 4.19
CA THR A 629 -18.73 -31.92 3.30
C THR A 629 -18.76 -31.48 1.84
N LEU A 630 -17.99 -32.14 0.97
CA LEU A 630 -17.91 -31.79 -0.45
C LEU A 630 -19.28 -31.78 -1.16
N GLN A 631 -20.23 -32.59 -0.71
CA GLN A 631 -21.53 -32.78 -1.36
C GLN A 631 -22.57 -31.76 -0.90
N GLN A 632 -22.31 -30.99 0.15
CA GLN A 632 -23.21 -29.92 0.57
C GLN A 632 -23.13 -28.75 -0.41
N THR A 633 -24.25 -28.08 -0.66
CA THR A 633 -24.33 -26.97 -1.60
C THR A 633 -24.30 -25.61 -0.91
N GLU A 634 -24.68 -25.55 0.37
CA GLU A 634 -24.65 -24.34 1.18
C GLU A 634 -23.34 -24.26 1.97
N CYS A 635 -22.57 -23.22 1.71
CA CYS A 635 -21.31 -22.93 2.39
C CYS A 635 -21.49 -21.66 3.24
N ILE A 636 -21.45 -21.84 4.56
CA ILE A 636 -21.29 -20.73 5.50
C ILE A 636 -19.82 -20.34 5.46
N ILE A 637 -19.54 -19.05 5.30
CA ILE A 637 -18.18 -18.57 5.03
C ILE A 637 -17.55 -17.92 6.26
N ASP A 638 -16.23 -17.97 6.30
CA ASP A 638 -15.43 -17.04 7.09
C ASP A 638 -15.21 -15.78 6.24
N PRO A 639 -15.64 -14.58 6.68
CA PRO A 639 -15.41 -13.34 5.94
C PRO A 639 -13.94 -13.10 5.59
N ASP A 640 -13.01 -13.51 6.45
CA ASP A 640 -11.56 -13.36 6.23
C ASP A 640 -10.99 -14.43 5.27
N GLY A 641 -11.78 -15.46 4.93
CA GLY A 641 -11.41 -16.58 4.08
C GLY A 641 -11.88 -16.48 2.62
N THR A 642 -12.38 -15.32 2.19
CA THR A 642 -12.87 -15.08 0.83
C THR A 642 -11.75 -14.53 -0.06
N LEU A 643 -11.51 -15.16 -1.22
CA LEU A 643 -10.48 -14.75 -2.17
C LEU A 643 -11.06 -14.57 -3.57
N GLN A 644 -10.83 -13.42 -4.19
CA GLN A 644 -11.12 -13.25 -5.61
C GLN A 644 -10.18 -14.14 -6.45
N ARG A 645 -10.71 -14.76 -7.50
CA ARG A 645 -9.97 -15.60 -8.44
C ARG A 645 -10.37 -15.26 -9.86
N TYR A 646 -9.40 -15.06 -10.75
CA TYR A 646 -9.70 -14.85 -12.16
C TYR A 646 -10.15 -16.15 -12.83
N PHE A 647 -10.83 -16.04 -13.97
CA PHE A 647 -11.33 -17.19 -14.73
C PHE A 647 -10.25 -18.25 -14.99
N PHE A 648 -9.03 -17.82 -15.35
CA PHE A 648 -7.89 -18.71 -15.50
C PHE A 648 -7.59 -19.53 -14.23
N ASP A 649 -7.44 -18.87 -13.08
CA ASP A 649 -7.11 -19.52 -11.80
C ASP A 649 -8.19 -20.52 -11.39
N ILE A 650 -9.45 -20.14 -11.58
CA ILE A 650 -10.61 -20.97 -11.25
C ILE A 650 -10.56 -22.28 -12.05
N ASN A 651 -10.28 -22.20 -13.35
CA ASN A 651 -10.20 -23.39 -14.17
C ASN A 651 -8.97 -24.25 -13.83
N GLU A 652 -7.84 -23.67 -13.44
CA GLU A 652 -6.70 -24.44 -12.94
C GLU A 652 -7.07 -25.26 -11.70
N ILE A 653 -7.82 -24.66 -10.76
CA ILE A 653 -8.32 -25.36 -9.56
C ILE A 653 -9.31 -26.45 -9.96
N MET A 654 -10.30 -26.13 -10.80
CA MET A 654 -11.37 -27.06 -11.20
C MET A 654 -10.82 -28.30 -11.93
N MET A 655 -9.82 -28.13 -12.78
CA MET A 655 -9.24 -29.23 -13.58
C MET A 655 -8.15 -30.01 -12.86
N ASN A 656 -7.75 -29.61 -11.65
CA ASN A 656 -6.68 -30.27 -10.92
C ASN A 656 -7.13 -31.65 -10.39
N GLN A 657 -6.75 -32.71 -11.11
CA GLN A 657 -7.08 -34.10 -10.76
C GLN A 657 -6.49 -34.57 -9.42
N SER A 658 -5.54 -33.83 -8.84
CA SER A 658 -4.98 -34.14 -7.52
C SER A 658 -5.88 -33.64 -6.38
N LEU A 659 -6.82 -32.74 -6.67
CA LEU A 659 -7.78 -32.23 -5.69
C LEU A 659 -9.02 -33.13 -5.62
N GLN A 660 -9.50 -33.36 -4.41
CA GLN A 660 -10.85 -33.92 -4.23
C GLN A 660 -11.85 -32.79 -4.49
N SER A 661 -12.59 -32.89 -5.60
CA SER A 661 -13.54 -31.88 -6.07
C SER A 661 -14.86 -32.53 -6.47
N THR A 662 -15.94 -31.76 -6.42
CA THR A 662 -17.24 -32.16 -6.97
C THR A 662 -17.29 -32.14 -8.49
N GLY A 663 -16.34 -31.46 -9.14
CA GLY A 663 -16.54 -30.92 -10.49
C GLY A 663 -17.55 -29.78 -10.48
N GLU A 664 -17.77 -29.15 -11.64
CA GLU A 664 -18.74 -28.08 -11.80
C GLU A 664 -20.15 -28.56 -11.45
N LEU A 665 -20.82 -27.77 -10.62
CA LEU A 665 -22.23 -27.88 -10.27
C LEU A 665 -22.94 -26.62 -10.75
N TRP A 666 -24.25 -26.72 -10.98
CA TRP A 666 -25.07 -25.63 -11.47
C TRP A 666 -26.13 -25.22 -10.45
N ASN A 667 -26.29 -23.92 -10.22
CA ASN A 667 -27.37 -23.37 -9.42
C ASN A 667 -28.45 -22.75 -10.34
N ASP A 668 -29.57 -23.46 -10.51
CA ASP A 668 -30.68 -22.97 -11.37
C ASP A 668 -31.22 -21.59 -10.95
N PRO A 669 -31.46 -21.29 -9.65
CA PRO A 669 -32.00 -19.99 -9.23
C PRO A 669 -31.14 -18.79 -9.63
N THR A 670 -29.80 -18.89 -9.50
CA THR A 670 -28.89 -17.80 -9.90
C THR A 670 -28.41 -17.90 -11.33
N SER A 671 -28.61 -19.06 -11.98
CA SER A 671 -28.03 -19.41 -13.28
C SER A 671 -26.51 -19.22 -13.27
N SER A 672 -25.85 -19.76 -12.25
CA SER A 672 -24.41 -19.61 -12.07
C SER A 672 -23.76 -20.95 -11.68
N PRO A 673 -22.56 -21.23 -12.20
CA PRO A 673 -21.78 -22.40 -11.80
C PRO A 673 -21.09 -22.19 -10.45
N PHE A 674 -20.87 -23.30 -9.77
CA PHE A 674 -19.99 -23.36 -8.61
C PHE A 674 -19.40 -24.77 -8.47
N PHE A 675 -18.34 -24.92 -7.69
CA PHE A 675 -17.87 -26.25 -7.29
C PHE A 675 -17.27 -26.21 -5.90
N ASN A 676 -17.21 -27.37 -5.27
CA ASN A 676 -16.54 -27.53 -3.98
C ASN A 676 -15.25 -28.33 -4.17
N TYR A 677 -14.19 -27.95 -3.47
CA TYR A 677 -12.97 -28.74 -3.39
C TYR A 677 -12.41 -28.75 -1.97
N PHE A 678 -11.68 -29.81 -1.61
CA PHE A 678 -11.01 -29.88 -0.32
C PHE A 678 -9.64 -29.21 -0.42
N ASN A 679 -9.43 -28.17 0.38
CA ASN A 679 -8.16 -27.47 0.43
C ASN A 679 -7.32 -28.00 1.61
N SER A 680 -6.22 -28.69 1.30
CA SER A 680 -5.35 -29.29 2.31
C SER A 680 -4.61 -28.26 3.17
N THR A 681 -4.47 -27.01 2.70
CA THR A 681 -3.75 -25.94 3.41
C THR A 681 -4.59 -25.35 4.53
N THR A 682 -5.86 -25.09 4.27
CA THR A 682 -6.85 -24.62 5.26
C THR A 682 -7.49 -25.77 6.03
N ASN A 683 -7.35 -27.00 5.53
CA ASN A 683 -7.97 -28.21 6.06
C ASN A 683 -9.51 -28.09 6.15
N SER A 684 -10.11 -27.45 5.16
CA SER A 684 -11.55 -27.26 5.02
C SER A 684 -12.01 -27.41 3.58
N VAL A 685 -13.31 -27.55 3.38
CA VAL A 685 -13.92 -27.42 2.06
C VAL A 685 -13.90 -25.94 1.68
N HIS A 686 -13.60 -25.69 0.42
CA HIS A 686 -13.73 -24.42 -0.24
C HIS A 686 -14.83 -24.52 -1.29
N GLN A 687 -15.62 -23.46 -1.45
CA GLN A 687 -16.65 -23.35 -2.48
C GLN A 687 -16.31 -22.19 -3.39
N VAL A 688 -16.18 -22.47 -4.69
CA VAL A 688 -15.84 -21.45 -5.70
C VAL A 688 -17.09 -21.13 -6.51
N TRP A 689 -17.50 -19.87 -6.51
CA TRP A 689 -18.57 -19.34 -7.36
C TRP A 689 -17.98 -18.44 -8.43
N TYR A 690 -18.40 -18.61 -9.68
CA TYR A 690 -17.84 -17.91 -10.82
C TYR A 690 -18.82 -17.85 -11.98
N ASP A 691 -18.34 -17.37 -13.13
CA ASP A 691 -19.04 -17.34 -14.39
C ASP A 691 -18.29 -18.14 -15.45
N ASN A 692 -19.03 -19.02 -16.16
CA ASN A 692 -18.54 -19.75 -17.30
C ASN A 692 -19.25 -19.28 -18.58
N ALA A 693 -18.92 -19.85 -19.74
CA ALA A 693 -19.50 -19.44 -21.01
C ALA A 693 -21.03 -19.61 -21.05
N GLU A 694 -21.58 -20.62 -20.37
CA GLU A 694 -23.03 -20.85 -20.31
C GLU A 694 -23.73 -19.77 -19.49
N SER A 695 -23.25 -19.45 -18.29
CA SER A 695 -23.85 -18.40 -17.46
C SER A 695 -23.69 -17.00 -18.06
N ILE A 696 -22.56 -16.71 -18.70
CA ILE A 696 -22.35 -15.46 -19.45
C ILE A 696 -23.31 -15.38 -20.65
N ALA A 697 -23.45 -16.45 -21.43
CA ALA A 697 -24.35 -16.45 -22.60
C ALA A 697 -25.81 -16.17 -22.20
N LEU A 698 -26.28 -16.70 -21.05
CA LEU A 698 -27.62 -16.40 -20.53
C LEU A 698 -27.81 -14.91 -20.21
N LYS A 699 -26.79 -14.28 -19.61
CA LYS A 699 -26.81 -12.85 -19.29
C LYS A 699 -26.77 -11.98 -20.54
N VAL A 700 -25.88 -12.32 -21.48
CA VAL A 700 -25.77 -11.64 -22.77
C VAL A 700 -27.08 -11.74 -23.56
N GLN A 701 -27.69 -12.93 -23.60
CA GLN A 701 -29.01 -13.14 -24.22
C GLN A 701 -30.10 -12.28 -23.55
N TYR A 702 -30.05 -12.13 -22.23
CA TYR A 702 -30.99 -11.28 -21.50
C TYR A 702 -30.79 -9.79 -21.85
N SER A 703 -29.55 -9.31 -21.90
CA SER A 703 -29.20 -7.95 -22.35
C SER A 703 -29.74 -7.68 -23.75
N ARG A 704 -29.49 -8.59 -24.70
CA ARG A 704 -30.00 -8.49 -26.07
C ARG A 704 -31.53 -8.48 -26.12
N LYS A 705 -32.19 -9.33 -25.34
CA LYS A 705 -33.67 -9.39 -25.28
C LYS A 705 -34.28 -8.07 -24.80
N LEU A 706 -33.61 -7.35 -23.89
CA LEU A 706 -34.06 -6.04 -23.45
C LEU A 706 -33.68 -4.90 -24.40
N GLY A 707 -32.77 -5.16 -25.34
CA GLY A 707 -32.36 -4.18 -26.35
C GLY A 707 -31.52 -3.06 -25.77
N VAL A 708 -30.61 -3.39 -24.84
CA VAL A 708 -29.60 -2.45 -24.34
C VAL A 708 -28.54 -2.17 -25.41
N GLY A 709 -27.74 -1.13 -25.23
CA GLY A 709 -26.72 -0.68 -26.17
C GLY A 709 -25.49 -1.58 -26.25
N GLY A 710 -25.25 -2.44 -25.26
CA GLY A 710 -24.08 -3.31 -25.32
C GLY A 710 -23.86 -4.20 -24.11
N VAL A 711 -22.73 -4.89 -24.17
CA VAL A 711 -22.19 -5.72 -23.10
C VAL A 711 -20.74 -5.35 -22.81
N GLY A 712 -20.24 -5.68 -21.64
CA GLY A 712 -18.84 -5.46 -21.30
C GLY A 712 -18.29 -6.48 -20.33
N VAL A 713 -16.99 -6.43 -20.04
CA VAL A 713 -16.35 -7.39 -19.13
C VAL A 713 -15.25 -6.79 -18.26
N TRP A 714 -15.24 -7.18 -16.99
CA TRP A 714 -14.16 -6.94 -16.03
C TRP A 714 -13.46 -8.26 -15.69
N THR A 715 -12.20 -8.50 -16.06
CA THR A 715 -11.37 -7.76 -17.03
C THR A 715 -10.87 -8.70 -18.13
N ILE A 716 -10.58 -8.14 -19.32
CA ILE A 716 -10.17 -8.92 -20.50
C ILE A 716 -8.76 -9.52 -20.37
N ASP A 717 -7.93 -9.01 -19.45
CA ASP A 717 -6.54 -9.44 -19.26
C ASP A 717 -6.41 -10.90 -18.78
N TYR A 718 -7.42 -11.44 -18.10
CA TYR A 718 -7.27 -12.69 -17.32
C TYR A 718 -8.05 -13.89 -17.86
N VAL A 719 -8.33 -13.87 -19.16
CA VAL A 719 -8.79 -15.03 -19.92
C VAL A 719 -7.66 -15.51 -20.83
N SER A 720 -6.69 -16.25 -20.26
CA SER A 720 -5.50 -16.69 -21.01
C SER A 720 -5.80 -17.89 -21.90
N PRO A 721 -5.53 -17.82 -23.22
CA PRO A 721 -5.63 -18.97 -24.11
C PRO A 721 -4.44 -19.93 -24.00
N SER A 722 -3.39 -19.58 -23.25
CA SER A 722 -2.12 -20.32 -23.23
C SER A 722 -2.21 -21.70 -22.57
N THR A 723 -3.08 -21.86 -21.57
CA THR A 723 -3.31 -23.15 -20.89
C THR A 723 -4.61 -23.82 -21.33
N GLN A 724 -5.65 -23.02 -21.65
CA GLN A 724 -7.01 -23.51 -21.92
C GLN A 724 -7.70 -22.74 -23.06
N PRO A 725 -7.18 -22.83 -24.29
CA PRO A 725 -7.63 -22.00 -25.42
C PRO A 725 -9.11 -22.20 -25.77
N SER A 726 -9.64 -23.42 -25.61
CA SER A 726 -11.06 -23.69 -25.91
C SER A 726 -12.01 -22.99 -24.95
N LEU A 727 -11.71 -22.96 -23.64
CA LEU A 727 -12.58 -22.31 -22.66
C LEU A 727 -12.51 -20.79 -22.78
N SER A 728 -11.31 -20.26 -22.99
CA SER A 728 -11.12 -18.84 -23.29
C SER A 728 -11.90 -18.40 -24.52
N GLN A 729 -11.86 -19.18 -25.60
CA GLN A 729 -12.66 -18.90 -26.80
C GLN A 729 -14.17 -18.94 -26.51
N MET A 730 -14.64 -19.90 -25.71
CA MET A 730 -16.07 -19.98 -25.36
C MET A 730 -16.54 -18.76 -24.56
N MET A 731 -15.70 -18.15 -23.72
CA MET A 731 -16.04 -16.90 -23.02
C MET A 731 -16.20 -15.74 -24.00
N TRP A 732 -15.29 -15.60 -24.98
CA TRP A 732 -15.42 -14.62 -26.06
C TRP A 732 -16.68 -14.87 -26.89
N ASP A 733 -16.92 -16.12 -27.32
CA ASP A 733 -18.10 -16.50 -28.10
C ASP A 733 -19.41 -16.18 -27.36
N ALA A 734 -19.44 -16.38 -26.03
CA ALA A 734 -20.58 -16.04 -25.19
C ALA A 734 -20.87 -14.53 -25.22
N MET A 735 -19.84 -13.68 -25.13
CA MET A 735 -20.00 -12.23 -25.27
C MET A 735 -20.44 -11.83 -26.69
N ASN A 736 -19.80 -12.42 -27.71
CA ASN A 736 -20.08 -12.15 -29.12
C ASN A 736 -21.51 -12.52 -29.54
N SER A 737 -22.15 -13.44 -28.83
CA SER A 737 -23.56 -13.80 -29.05
C SER A 737 -24.53 -12.62 -28.92
N PHE A 738 -24.09 -11.50 -28.32
CA PHE A 738 -24.82 -10.24 -28.31
C PHE A 738 -25.14 -9.72 -29.72
N PHE A 739 -24.18 -9.84 -30.66
CA PHE A 739 -24.26 -9.29 -32.02
C PHE A 739 -24.84 -10.23 -33.06
N GLN A 740 -25.25 -11.44 -32.65
CA GLN A 740 -25.83 -12.46 -33.54
C GLN A 740 -27.32 -12.23 -33.75
#